data_AF-A0A923TMQ1-F1
#
_entry.id   AF-A0A923TMQ1-F1
#
_cell.length_a   1.000
_cell.length_b   1.000
_cell.length_c   1.000
_cell.angle_alpha   90.00
_cell.angle_beta   90.00
_cell.angle_gamma   90.00
#
_symmetry.space_group_name_H-M   'P 1'
#
loop_
_entity.id
_entity.type
_entity.pdbx_description
1 polymer ?
#
loop_
_entity_poly.entity_id
_entity_poly.type
_entity_poly.pdbx_seq_one_letter_code
_entity_poly.pdbx_strand_id
1 'polypeptide(L)'
;MNDHTHTFARFWKCALQVNTVGYSEAYRGSSHGLAEGAYNAAIAKRCKALGVDVVGIADHGGIEKIDALRDALNADGIVVFPGFEIACTEKFHMVCLFAEDTTGTELNRYLGALGLTNPEATVWPSSKGCQEIAREVHRLGGFWYAAHAALENGIVFRKSMHNWVDCDLLRAIQIPGAVADLPPEMKQIILNKDHNWKRERPVAVINARDVAKPDDLVHPSATCLIKMTRPSFDAFKVAFLDPESRVRLNSEQPVDAPGIIHSIHMSGGYLDGVHAVLSGHLDTVIGGRGTGKSTLIECLRFALDVPPKGTQARKQHLEIIKENVGKEQGRVEVDLTSSAQHGKRYVVTRRYGEAPIVRDAHGQVSTLLPRDLLPDIDIYGQNEIYELAQDESSRLRLLERFLPQDHEARAQLEHMQRRLRENGEKLTKALDEADQVLAQVNRLPKLQEQLQGYDAMGLKDKLARVPMLERERQIDTRAQEELARVKAALAGLADAQPDVTFISDKALEGLPNATPLVAVRGVLEQLSIAMAALLAQGKTTVANADTAMQAARAGWLKAQTTAQADIENALRSLPASAGRTGQQIGVEYQRLQQEIERIRPLEARVATFGQLTEGLQQERRNLLAELSDRRHERLQALQAATKSLNKRLEGRLRIEIEPEGDRQPLIEFLLDCKLEGVGEKRLIWIKEWPTLSTIELAKSIREGVAALQLDWALTPVVADALAKLPRSKLMALESLELAHRVRIDLNVVHGDVPPVFKALDKLSTGQQCTAILHLLLLDNRDPLVMDQPEDNLDNAFIADRIVRELRLAKTQRQFIFATHNANIPVFGDAEWIGVFSATESRGSLDADAQGSIDVPTIRDNVAIILEGGREAFMQRKAKYEF
;
A
#
# COMPACT_ATOMS: atom_id res chain seq x y z
N MET A 1 -11.73 13.31 -39.88
CA MET A 1 -11.74 13.28 -38.40
C MET A 1 -10.60 14.15 -37.93
N ASN A 2 -10.81 15.05 -36.96
CA ASN A 2 -9.78 15.95 -36.45
C ASN A 2 -8.57 15.14 -35.94
N ASP A 3 -7.36 15.46 -36.40
CA ASP A 3 -6.11 14.75 -36.05
C ASP A 3 -5.73 14.82 -34.55
N HIS A 4 -6.45 15.59 -33.73
CA HIS A 4 -6.14 15.85 -32.33
C HIS A 4 -6.73 14.85 -31.32
N THR A 5 -7.31 13.72 -31.74
CA THR A 5 -8.07 12.82 -30.83
C THR A 5 -7.30 11.60 -30.30
N HIS A 6 -6.10 11.30 -30.79
CA HIS A 6 -5.37 10.07 -30.45
C HIS A 6 -4.00 10.37 -29.86
N THR A 7 -3.91 10.46 -28.52
CA THR A 7 -2.68 10.85 -27.81
C THR A 7 -1.94 9.68 -27.17
N PHE A 8 -2.51 8.46 -27.15
CA PHE A 8 -1.88 7.25 -26.60
C PHE A 8 -2.40 5.97 -27.26
N ALA A 9 -1.66 4.88 -27.13
CA ALA A 9 -2.02 3.56 -27.63
C ALA A 9 -3.05 2.87 -26.75
N ARG A 10 -4.13 2.39 -27.37
CA ARG A 10 -5.20 1.62 -26.72
C ARG A 10 -5.55 0.39 -27.54
N PHE A 11 -6.19 -0.59 -26.92
CA PHE A 11 -6.65 -1.78 -27.63
C PHE A 11 -7.86 -1.44 -28.51
N TRP A 12 -7.74 -1.78 -29.79
CA TRP A 12 -8.79 -1.70 -30.79
C TRP A 12 -9.27 -3.09 -31.12
N LYS A 13 -10.58 -3.25 -31.36
CA LYS A 13 -11.14 -4.56 -31.69
C LYS A 13 -11.08 -4.79 -33.20
N CYS A 14 -10.40 -5.85 -33.59
CA CYS A 14 -10.06 -6.13 -34.98
C CYS A 14 -10.69 -7.44 -35.45
N ALA A 15 -11.46 -7.41 -36.54
CA ALA A 15 -11.95 -8.59 -37.25
C ALA A 15 -11.10 -8.80 -38.52
N LEU A 16 -10.07 -9.64 -38.45
CA LEU A 16 -9.01 -9.67 -39.47
C LEU A 16 -9.25 -10.61 -40.67
N GLN A 17 -10.39 -11.31 -40.71
CA GLN A 17 -10.76 -12.20 -41.83
C GLN A 17 -12.27 -12.11 -42.11
N VAL A 18 -12.68 -11.01 -42.74
CA VAL A 18 -14.07 -10.81 -43.18
C VAL A 18 -14.16 -11.00 -44.69
N ASN A 19 -15.11 -11.82 -45.11
CA ASN A 19 -15.32 -12.10 -46.53
C ASN A 19 -16.44 -11.24 -47.13
N THR A 20 -16.40 -11.07 -48.45
CA THR A 20 -17.42 -10.37 -49.24
C THR A 20 -18.64 -11.26 -49.53
N VAL A 21 -19.72 -10.66 -50.03
CA VAL A 21 -21.02 -11.33 -50.29
C VAL A 21 -20.92 -12.59 -51.16
N GLY A 22 -19.93 -12.68 -52.07
CA GLY A 22 -19.81 -13.81 -53.00
C GLY A 22 -19.12 -15.05 -52.42
N TYR A 23 -18.45 -14.91 -51.28
CA TYR A 23 -17.58 -15.94 -50.74
C TYR A 23 -18.31 -17.23 -50.36
N SER A 24 -19.44 -17.12 -49.65
CA SER A 24 -20.17 -18.29 -49.15
C SER A 24 -20.73 -19.16 -50.29
N GLU A 25 -21.19 -18.53 -51.36
CA GLU A 25 -21.67 -19.24 -52.56
C GLU A 25 -20.52 -19.88 -53.33
N ALA A 26 -19.43 -19.13 -53.57
CA ALA A 26 -18.28 -19.59 -54.34
C ALA A 26 -17.45 -20.69 -53.64
N TYR A 27 -17.34 -20.64 -52.31
CA TYR A 27 -16.39 -21.47 -51.56
C TYR A 27 -17.05 -22.44 -50.56
N ARG A 28 -18.21 -22.09 -49.98
CA ARG A 28 -18.95 -22.95 -49.03
C ARG A 28 -20.17 -23.64 -49.65
N GLY A 29 -20.46 -23.41 -50.93
CA GLY A 29 -21.59 -24.02 -51.64
C GLY A 29 -22.96 -23.67 -51.03
N SER A 30 -23.06 -22.57 -50.28
CA SER A 30 -24.28 -22.15 -49.59
C SER A 30 -24.45 -20.63 -49.64
N SER A 31 -25.62 -20.16 -50.07
CA SER A 31 -25.93 -18.73 -50.10
C SER A 31 -26.54 -18.27 -48.78
N HIS A 32 -26.15 -17.09 -48.29
CA HIS A 32 -26.78 -16.44 -47.15
C HIS A 32 -28.05 -15.65 -47.55
N GLY A 33 -28.41 -15.62 -48.85
CA GLY A 33 -29.68 -15.05 -49.34
C GLY A 33 -29.80 -13.52 -49.27
N LEU A 34 -28.69 -12.79 -49.10
CA LEU A 34 -28.67 -11.32 -49.05
C LEU A 34 -28.11 -10.76 -50.36
N ALA A 35 -28.69 -9.68 -50.86
CA ALA A 35 -28.08 -8.90 -51.94
C ALA A 35 -26.83 -8.16 -51.40
N GLU A 36 -25.89 -7.82 -52.28
CA GLU A 36 -24.60 -7.20 -51.92
C GLU A 36 -24.73 -5.96 -51.02
N GLY A 37 -25.58 -5.00 -51.39
CA GLY A 37 -25.79 -3.80 -50.57
C GLY A 37 -26.36 -4.13 -49.18
N ALA A 38 -27.27 -5.11 -49.08
CA ALA A 38 -27.85 -5.53 -47.81
C ALA A 38 -26.84 -6.28 -46.93
N TYR A 39 -25.97 -7.10 -47.54
CA TYR A 39 -24.87 -7.78 -46.84
C TYR A 39 -23.87 -6.78 -46.28
N ASN A 40 -23.38 -5.85 -47.10
CA ASN A 40 -22.40 -4.84 -46.68
C ASN A 40 -22.95 -3.97 -45.54
N ALA A 41 -24.21 -3.52 -45.65
CA ALA A 41 -24.87 -2.77 -44.59
C ALA A 41 -25.04 -3.58 -43.30
N ALA A 42 -25.35 -4.89 -43.41
CA ALA A 42 -25.49 -5.77 -42.25
C ALA A 42 -24.15 -6.01 -41.54
N ILE A 43 -23.06 -6.20 -42.30
CA ILE A 43 -21.70 -6.33 -41.75
C ILE A 43 -21.30 -5.05 -41.03
N ALA A 44 -21.41 -3.88 -41.67
CA ALA A 44 -21.05 -2.59 -41.06
C ALA A 44 -21.84 -2.32 -39.78
N LYS A 45 -23.17 -2.52 -39.82
CA LYS A 45 -24.04 -2.40 -38.65
C LYS A 45 -23.61 -3.34 -37.52
N ARG A 46 -23.23 -4.58 -37.85
CA ARG A 46 -22.84 -5.58 -36.85
C ARG A 46 -21.48 -5.25 -36.23
N CYS A 47 -20.51 -4.82 -37.03
CA CYS A 47 -19.22 -4.33 -36.56
C CYS A 47 -19.41 -3.17 -35.57
N LYS A 48 -20.21 -2.15 -35.94
CA LYS A 48 -20.52 -1.01 -35.08
C LYS A 48 -21.18 -1.41 -33.77
N ALA A 49 -22.17 -2.31 -33.82
CA ALA A 49 -22.86 -2.82 -32.63
C ALA A 49 -21.93 -3.60 -31.68
N LEU A 50 -20.89 -4.24 -32.22
CA LEU A 50 -19.91 -5.03 -31.46
C LEU A 50 -18.65 -4.23 -31.09
N GLY A 51 -18.58 -2.95 -31.47
CA GLY A 51 -17.42 -2.08 -31.28
C GLY A 51 -16.18 -2.56 -32.03
N VAL A 52 -16.32 -3.08 -33.25
CA VAL A 52 -15.20 -3.43 -34.13
C VAL A 52 -14.73 -2.18 -34.85
N ASP A 53 -13.45 -1.85 -34.68
CA ASP A 53 -12.85 -0.63 -35.21
C ASP A 53 -12.00 -0.88 -36.46
N VAL A 54 -11.53 -2.12 -36.63
CA VAL A 54 -10.67 -2.53 -37.76
C VAL A 54 -11.20 -3.81 -38.38
N VAL A 55 -11.27 -3.84 -39.72
CA VAL A 55 -11.66 -5.02 -40.50
C VAL A 55 -10.59 -5.36 -41.53
N GLY A 56 -10.08 -6.60 -41.49
CA GLY A 56 -9.30 -7.18 -42.56
C GLY A 56 -10.24 -7.88 -43.54
N ILE A 57 -10.30 -7.42 -44.79
CA ILE A 57 -11.08 -8.10 -45.84
C ILE A 57 -10.15 -9.08 -46.54
N ALA A 58 -10.49 -10.37 -46.53
CA ALA A 58 -9.64 -11.40 -47.08
C ALA A 58 -10.45 -12.57 -47.64
N ASP A 59 -10.93 -12.41 -48.88
CA ASP A 59 -11.56 -13.51 -49.62
C ASP A 59 -10.51 -14.52 -50.08
N HIS A 60 -10.91 -15.79 -50.16
CA HIS A 60 -10.07 -16.84 -50.74
C HIS A 60 -9.96 -16.65 -52.26
N GLY A 61 -8.84 -16.11 -52.72
CA GLY A 61 -8.57 -15.93 -54.14
C GLY A 61 -9.61 -15.05 -54.84
N GLY A 62 -10.07 -13.97 -54.22
CA GLY A 62 -11.05 -13.05 -54.83
C GLY A 62 -10.84 -11.63 -54.32
N ILE A 63 -11.05 -10.62 -55.18
CA ILE A 63 -10.84 -9.21 -54.82
C ILE A 63 -11.90 -8.26 -55.39
N GLU A 64 -12.83 -8.76 -56.21
CA GLU A 64 -13.72 -7.91 -57.02
C GLU A 64 -14.70 -7.07 -56.19
N LYS A 65 -15.07 -7.54 -54.99
CA LYS A 65 -16.10 -6.91 -54.15
C LYS A 65 -15.56 -6.24 -52.89
N ILE A 66 -14.23 -6.13 -52.77
CA ILE A 66 -13.57 -5.56 -51.59
C ILE A 66 -13.91 -4.07 -51.46
N ASP A 67 -13.84 -3.32 -52.55
CA ASP A 67 -14.04 -1.86 -52.53
C ASP A 67 -15.46 -1.50 -52.04
N ALA A 68 -16.49 -2.21 -52.51
CA ALA A 68 -17.88 -1.95 -52.11
C ALA A 68 -18.15 -2.24 -50.62
N LEU A 69 -17.53 -3.29 -50.06
CA LEU A 69 -17.63 -3.58 -48.62
C LEU A 69 -16.80 -2.57 -47.80
N ARG A 70 -15.61 -2.22 -48.28
CA ARG A 70 -14.75 -1.20 -47.66
C ARG A 70 -15.47 0.12 -47.53
N ASP A 71 -16.12 0.59 -48.58
CA ASP A 71 -16.80 1.89 -48.57
C ASP A 71 -17.95 1.92 -47.55
N ALA A 72 -18.69 0.81 -47.42
CA ALA A 72 -19.74 0.67 -46.41
C ALA A 72 -19.20 0.70 -44.97
N LEU A 73 -18.04 0.08 -44.72
CA LEU A 73 -17.38 0.07 -43.42
C LEU A 73 -16.77 1.45 -43.07
N ASN A 74 -16.08 2.07 -44.04
CA ASN A 74 -15.49 3.39 -43.89
C ASN A 74 -16.54 4.47 -43.59
N ALA A 75 -17.74 4.37 -44.18
CA ALA A 75 -18.85 5.28 -43.90
C ALA A 75 -19.30 5.26 -42.43
N ASP A 76 -19.07 4.14 -41.73
CA ASP A 76 -19.32 3.98 -40.29
C ASP A 76 -18.08 4.26 -39.42
N GLY A 77 -16.97 4.72 -40.01
CA GLY A 77 -15.73 5.07 -39.30
C GLY A 77 -14.83 3.88 -38.97
N ILE A 78 -15.04 2.72 -39.60
CA ILE A 78 -14.26 1.50 -39.39
C ILE A 78 -13.10 1.49 -40.37
N VAL A 79 -11.86 1.26 -39.89
CA VAL A 79 -10.67 1.18 -40.75
C VAL A 79 -10.61 -0.20 -41.41
N VAL A 80 -10.30 -0.22 -42.70
CA VAL A 80 -10.28 -1.46 -43.49
C VAL A 80 -8.89 -1.73 -44.04
N PHE A 81 -8.38 -2.93 -43.78
CA PHE A 81 -7.17 -3.45 -44.40
C PHE A 81 -7.57 -4.44 -45.50
N PRO A 82 -7.50 -4.05 -46.77
CA PRO A 82 -7.89 -4.91 -47.86
C PRO A 82 -6.81 -5.95 -48.14
N GLY A 83 -7.21 -7.13 -48.62
CA GLY A 83 -6.32 -8.26 -48.74
C GLY A 83 -6.99 -9.47 -49.37
N PHE A 84 -6.36 -10.62 -49.19
CA PHE A 84 -6.82 -11.91 -49.71
C PHE A 84 -6.22 -13.07 -48.93
N GLU A 85 -6.87 -14.23 -48.97
CA GLU A 85 -6.33 -15.50 -48.51
C GLU A 85 -5.75 -16.28 -49.69
N ILE A 86 -4.54 -16.82 -49.53
CA ILE A 86 -3.82 -17.59 -50.55
C ILE A 86 -3.21 -18.86 -49.96
N ALA A 87 -3.26 -19.96 -50.70
CA ALA A 87 -2.61 -21.22 -50.34
C ALA A 87 -1.21 -21.32 -50.96
N CYS A 88 -0.21 -21.75 -50.18
CA CYS A 88 1.15 -22.01 -50.66
C CYS A 88 1.33 -23.47 -51.12
N THR A 89 2.46 -23.77 -51.76
CA THR A 89 2.80 -25.14 -52.20
C THR A 89 2.87 -26.17 -51.06
N GLU A 90 3.14 -25.71 -49.84
CA GLU A 90 3.17 -26.49 -48.60
C GLU A 90 1.75 -26.80 -48.05
N LYS A 91 0.70 -26.41 -48.77
CA LYS A 91 -0.71 -26.75 -48.50
C LYS A 91 -1.25 -26.21 -47.17
N PHE A 92 -0.78 -25.03 -46.76
CA PHE A 92 -1.43 -24.21 -45.75
C PHE A 92 -1.75 -22.82 -46.30
N HIS A 93 -2.65 -22.10 -45.61
CA HIS A 93 -3.14 -20.82 -46.08
C HIS A 93 -2.48 -19.65 -45.36
N MET A 94 -2.33 -18.55 -46.09
CA MET A 94 -1.76 -17.28 -45.65
C MET A 94 -2.81 -16.22 -45.92
N VAL A 95 -3.20 -15.46 -44.90
CA VAL A 95 -3.97 -14.24 -45.11
C VAL A 95 -2.99 -13.09 -45.29
N CYS A 96 -3.11 -12.36 -46.39
CA CYS A 96 -2.27 -11.23 -46.75
C CYS A 96 -3.11 -9.96 -46.74
N LEU A 97 -2.78 -9.02 -45.85
CA LEU A 97 -3.43 -7.73 -45.70
C LEU A 97 -2.49 -6.61 -46.14
N PHE A 98 -3.05 -5.51 -46.64
CA PHE A 98 -2.32 -4.34 -47.14
C PHE A 98 -2.89 -3.04 -46.55
N ALA A 99 -2.21 -1.93 -46.87
CA ALA A 99 -2.55 -0.62 -46.34
C ALA A 99 -3.97 -0.17 -46.74
N GLU A 100 -4.61 0.63 -45.89
CA GLU A 100 -6.00 1.07 -46.07
C GLU A 100 -6.30 1.76 -47.41
N ASP A 101 -5.28 2.36 -48.02
CA ASP A 101 -5.33 3.05 -49.32
C ASP A 101 -5.09 2.13 -50.53
N THR A 102 -4.76 0.85 -50.31
CA THR A 102 -4.51 -0.12 -51.38
C THR A 102 -5.79 -0.40 -52.16
N THR A 103 -5.76 -0.18 -53.47
CA THR A 103 -6.92 -0.34 -54.36
C THR A 103 -7.12 -1.79 -54.82
N GLY A 104 -8.34 -2.17 -55.22
CA GLY A 104 -8.60 -3.48 -55.83
C GLY A 104 -7.71 -3.76 -57.05
N THR A 105 -7.37 -2.73 -57.83
CA THR A 105 -6.46 -2.86 -58.98
C THR A 105 -5.04 -3.24 -58.55
N GLU A 106 -4.55 -2.66 -57.46
CA GLU A 106 -3.24 -3.00 -56.91
C GLU A 106 -3.22 -4.40 -56.31
N LEU A 107 -4.27 -4.80 -55.58
CA LEU A 107 -4.41 -6.16 -55.07
C LEU A 107 -4.39 -7.19 -56.20
N ASN A 108 -5.03 -6.88 -57.34
CA ASN A 108 -4.99 -7.75 -58.52
C ASN A 108 -3.56 -7.93 -59.04
N ARG A 109 -2.80 -6.83 -59.11
CA ARG A 109 -1.38 -6.86 -59.47
C ARG A 109 -0.57 -7.68 -58.46
N TYR A 110 -0.88 -7.56 -57.17
CA TYR A 110 -0.21 -8.32 -56.11
C TYR A 110 -0.48 -9.82 -56.24
N LEU A 111 -1.71 -10.25 -56.50
CA LEU A 111 -2.05 -11.65 -56.79
C LEU A 111 -1.24 -12.20 -57.98
N GLY A 112 -1.15 -11.43 -59.07
CA GLY A 112 -0.30 -11.78 -60.21
C GLY A 112 1.18 -11.95 -59.83
N ALA A 113 1.71 -11.04 -59.01
CA ALA A 113 3.08 -11.13 -58.49
C ALA A 113 3.29 -12.37 -57.59
N LEU A 114 2.22 -12.88 -56.97
CA LEU A 114 2.22 -14.11 -56.17
C LEU A 114 1.98 -15.38 -57.01
N GLY A 115 1.96 -15.29 -58.34
CA GLY A 115 1.82 -16.44 -59.24
C GLY A 115 0.37 -16.81 -59.58
N LEU A 116 -0.60 -15.97 -59.22
CA LEU A 116 -2.00 -16.13 -59.61
C LEU A 116 -2.29 -15.27 -60.84
N THR A 117 -1.92 -15.79 -62.01
CA THR A 117 -1.99 -15.05 -63.28
C THR A 117 -3.25 -15.35 -64.11
N ASN A 118 -4.08 -16.32 -63.68
CA ASN A 118 -5.31 -16.66 -64.38
C ASN A 118 -6.52 -15.90 -63.77
N PRO A 119 -7.09 -14.90 -64.47
CA PRO A 119 -8.22 -14.12 -63.98
C PRO A 119 -9.54 -14.91 -63.91
N GLU A 120 -9.64 -16.08 -64.57
CA GLU A 120 -10.84 -16.93 -64.55
C GLU A 120 -10.79 -18.03 -63.47
N ALA A 121 -9.62 -18.25 -62.84
CA ALA A 121 -9.37 -19.34 -61.89
C ALA A 121 -8.75 -18.81 -60.59
N THR A 122 -9.42 -17.84 -59.98
CA THR A 122 -8.85 -17.01 -58.90
C THR A 122 -8.66 -17.76 -57.57
N VAL A 123 -9.32 -18.92 -57.39
CA VAL A 123 -9.32 -19.74 -56.16
C VAL A 123 -8.12 -20.73 -56.08
N TRP A 124 -7.25 -20.79 -57.08
CA TRP A 124 -6.17 -21.78 -57.13
C TRP A 124 -5.04 -21.50 -56.12
N PRO A 125 -4.33 -22.52 -55.63
CA PRO A 125 -3.13 -22.32 -54.82
C PRO A 125 -2.03 -21.66 -55.65
N SER A 126 -1.21 -20.84 -55.00
CA SER A 126 -0.02 -20.27 -55.63
C SER A 126 0.94 -21.38 -56.06
N SER A 127 1.67 -21.14 -57.16
CA SER A 127 2.82 -21.98 -57.56
C SER A 127 4.06 -21.73 -56.70
N LYS A 128 4.00 -20.84 -55.70
CA LYS A 128 5.13 -20.41 -54.87
C LYS A 128 5.09 -20.99 -53.46
N GLY A 129 6.27 -21.15 -52.86
CA GLY A 129 6.43 -21.56 -51.47
C GLY A 129 6.10 -20.45 -50.46
N CYS A 130 5.90 -20.81 -49.19
CA CYS A 130 5.54 -19.86 -48.14
C CYS A 130 6.55 -18.71 -48.00
N GLN A 131 7.86 -19.01 -47.98
CA GLN A 131 8.88 -17.97 -47.82
C GLN A 131 8.94 -17.02 -49.02
N GLU A 132 8.69 -17.52 -50.23
CA GLU A 132 8.65 -16.69 -51.44
C GLU A 132 7.45 -15.73 -51.41
N ILE A 133 6.27 -16.25 -51.04
CA ILE A 133 5.07 -15.44 -50.85
C ILE A 133 5.31 -14.40 -49.76
N ALA A 134 5.86 -14.81 -48.61
CA ALA A 134 6.11 -13.91 -47.47
C ALA A 134 7.07 -12.77 -47.84
N ARG A 135 8.18 -13.06 -48.55
CA ARG A 135 9.13 -12.03 -49.02
C ARG A 135 8.48 -11.08 -50.01
N GLU A 136 7.64 -11.59 -50.91
CA GLU A 136 6.96 -10.76 -51.89
C GLU A 136 5.89 -9.88 -51.25
N VAL A 137 5.09 -10.40 -50.32
CA VAL A 137 4.14 -9.61 -49.52
C VAL A 137 4.88 -8.50 -48.76
N HIS A 138 6.03 -8.82 -48.15
CA HIS A 138 6.85 -7.83 -47.46
C HIS A 138 7.38 -6.74 -48.42
N ARG A 139 7.84 -7.13 -49.62
CA ARG A 139 8.31 -6.20 -50.66
C ARG A 139 7.20 -5.27 -51.15
N LEU A 140 5.96 -5.77 -51.19
CA LEU A 140 4.76 -5.01 -51.54
C LEU A 140 4.22 -4.17 -50.35
N GLY A 141 4.92 -4.19 -49.21
CA GLY A 141 4.55 -3.41 -48.03
C GLY A 141 3.44 -4.02 -47.18
N GLY A 142 2.98 -5.23 -47.51
CA GLY A 142 1.89 -5.94 -46.82
C GLY A 142 2.32 -6.66 -45.55
N PHE A 143 1.33 -7.25 -44.88
CA PHE A 143 1.47 -8.06 -43.68
C PHE A 143 0.74 -9.38 -43.89
N TRP A 144 1.29 -10.49 -43.38
CA TRP A 144 0.61 -11.77 -43.46
C TRP A 144 0.64 -12.52 -42.14
N TYR A 145 -0.33 -13.39 -41.97
CA TYR A 145 -0.36 -14.36 -40.86
C TYR A 145 -0.77 -15.74 -41.38
N ALA A 146 -0.29 -16.79 -40.70
CA ALA A 146 -0.69 -18.15 -41.05
C ALA A 146 -2.12 -18.40 -40.59
N ALA A 147 -3.00 -18.68 -41.54
CA ALA A 147 -4.40 -18.92 -41.25
C ALA A 147 -4.56 -20.28 -40.56
N HIS A 148 -5.58 -20.37 -39.69
CA HIS A 148 -6.02 -21.58 -39.00
C HIS A 148 -4.88 -22.53 -38.58
N ALA A 149 -3.82 -21.98 -37.98
CA ALA A 149 -2.53 -22.64 -37.77
C ALA A 149 -2.59 -24.00 -37.04
N ALA A 150 -3.61 -24.19 -36.20
CA ALA A 150 -3.86 -25.39 -35.41
C ALA A 150 -4.86 -26.39 -36.03
N LEU A 151 -5.40 -26.12 -37.23
CA LEU A 151 -6.36 -26.99 -37.94
C LEU A 151 -5.71 -27.74 -39.10
N GLU A 152 -6.45 -28.62 -39.80
CA GLU A 152 -5.94 -29.57 -40.82
C GLU A 152 -5.13 -28.93 -41.98
N ASN A 153 -5.39 -27.65 -42.29
CA ASN A 153 -4.67 -26.86 -43.30
C ASN A 153 -3.76 -25.78 -42.68
N GLY A 154 -3.43 -25.90 -41.39
CA GLY A 154 -2.59 -24.97 -40.66
C GLY A 154 -1.11 -25.36 -40.67
N ILE A 155 -0.24 -24.36 -40.51
CA ILE A 155 1.22 -24.51 -40.51
C ILE A 155 1.74 -25.52 -39.46
N VAL A 156 1.13 -25.56 -38.27
CA VAL A 156 1.53 -26.48 -37.17
C VAL A 156 1.08 -27.90 -37.48
N PHE A 157 -0.16 -28.07 -37.96
CA PHE A 157 -0.69 -29.37 -38.35
C PHE A 157 0.09 -29.99 -39.52
N ARG A 158 0.49 -29.16 -40.51
CA ARG A 158 1.34 -29.55 -41.64
C ARG A 158 2.80 -29.78 -41.26
N LYS A 159 3.18 -29.60 -39.98
CA LYS A 159 4.54 -29.78 -39.45
C LYS A 159 5.60 -28.95 -40.19
N SER A 160 5.24 -27.74 -40.63
CA SER A 160 6.14 -26.86 -41.39
C SER A 160 7.10 -26.09 -40.48
N MET A 161 8.02 -26.81 -39.83
CA MET A 161 8.92 -26.26 -38.81
C MET A 161 9.83 -25.14 -39.35
N HIS A 162 10.39 -25.29 -40.55
CA HIS A 162 11.30 -24.32 -41.14
C HIS A 162 10.64 -22.95 -41.38
N ASN A 163 9.37 -22.94 -41.78
CA ASN A 163 8.58 -21.71 -41.92
C ASN A 163 8.13 -21.16 -40.56
N TRP A 164 7.93 -22.03 -39.57
CA TRP A 164 7.57 -21.63 -38.23
C TRP A 164 8.69 -20.90 -37.48
N VAL A 165 9.92 -21.41 -37.56
CA VAL A 165 11.06 -20.86 -36.79
C VAL A 165 11.62 -19.56 -37.38
N ASP A 166 11.29 -19.25 -38.63
CA ASP A 166 11.66 -17.99 -39.28
C ASP A 166 10.88 -16.81 -38.67
N CYS A 167 11.52 -16.16 -37.69
CA CYS A 167 10.94 -15.06 -36.94
C CYS A 167 10.84 -13.75 -37.74
N ASP A 168 11.60 -13.62 -38.82
CA ASP A 168 11.58 -12.42 -39.66
C ASP A 168 10.39 -12.41 -40.60
N LEU A 169 10.06 -13.58 -41.16
CA LEU A 169 8.96 -13.75 -42.12
C LEU A 169 7.61 -14.03 -41.44
N LEU A 170 7.52 -14.96 -40.49
CA LEU A 170 6.26 -15.33 -39.84
C LEU A 170 6.12 -14.61 -38.49
N ARG A 171 5.26 -13.59 -38.44
CA ARG A 171 5.04 -12.80 -37.20
C ARG A 171 3.79 -13.17 -36.43
N ALA A 172 2.76 -13.70 -37.10
CA ALA A 172 1.47 -13.96 -36.49
C ALA A 172 0.81 -15.24 -37.00
N ILE A 173 -0.01 -15.85 -36.14
CA ILE A 173 -0.81 -17.04 -36.43
C ILE A 173 -2.25 -16.88 -35.94
N GLN A 174 -3.18 -17.48 -36.67
CA GLN A 174 -4.60 -17.54 -36.29
C GLN A 174 -4.92 -18.87 -35.59
N ILE A 175 -5.62 -18.79 -34.44
CA ILE A 175 -6.17 -19.95 -33.73
C ILE A 175 -7.69 -19.81 -33.51
N PRO A 176 -8.43 -20.92 -33.37
CA PRO A 176 -9.91 -20.89 -33.37
C PRO A 176 -10.54 -20.44 -32.04
N GLY A 177 -9.76 -20.27 -30.96
CA GLY A 177 -10.25 -19.98 -29.61
C GLY A 177 -9.11 -19.56 -28.68
N ALA A 178 -9.22 -19.88 -27.38
CA ALA A 178 -8.16 -19.57 -26.43
C ALA A 178 -6.99 -20.57 -26.55
N VAL A 179 -5.78 -20.11 -26.23
CA VAL A 179 -4.58 -20.99 -26.21
C VAL A 179 -4.76 -22.16 -25.23
N ALA A 180 -5.55 -21.97 -24.17
CA ALA A 180 -5.83 -23.00 -23.18
C ALA A 180 -6.57 -24.22 -23.76
N ASP A 181 -7.39 -24.01 -24.79
CA ASP A 181 -8.27 -25.01 -25.39
C ASP A 181 -7.58 -25.86 -26.47
N LEU A 182 -6.32 -25.53 -26.82
CA LEU A 182 -5.57 -26.22 -27.85
C LEU A 182 -5.05 -27.58 -27.36
N PRO A 183 -4.87 -28.56 -28.28
CA PRO A 183 -4.23 -29.84 -27.96
C PRO A 183 -2.86 -29.66 -27.29
N PRO A 184 -2.46 -30.53 -26.33
CA PRO A 184 -1.23 -30.36 -25.56
C PRO A 184 0.03 -30.14 -26.40
N GLU A 185 0.21 -30.89 -27.49
CA GLU A 185 1.36 -30.77 -28.41
C GLU A 185 1.43 -29.36 -29.04
N MET A 186 0.33 -28.89 -29.62
CA MET A 186 0.25 -27.56 -30.25
C MET A 186 0.39 -26.44 -29.22
N LYS A 187 -0.13 -26.64 -28.01
CA LYS A 187 -0.01 -25.68 -26.90
C LYS A 187 1.45 -25.50 -26.48
N GLN A 188 2.26 -26.56 -26.43
CA GLN A 188 3.70 -26.42 -26.12
C GLN A 188 4.46 -25.68 -27.23
N ILE A 189 4.10 -25.91 -28.50
CA ILE A 189 4.66 -25.20 -29.65
C ILE A 189 4.33 -23.70 -29.60
N ILE A 190 3.05 -23.35 -29.42
CA ILE A 190 2.59 -21.96 -29.41
C ILE A 190 3.10 -21.19 -28.19
N LEU A 191 3.20 -21.84 -27.02
CA LEU A 191 3.79 -21.25 -25.81
C LEU A 191 5.33 -21.23 -25.86
N ASN A 192 5.94 -21.59 -27.00
CA ASN A 192 7.38 -21.58 -27.22
C ASN A 192 8.18 -22.45 -26.22
N LYS A 193 7.57 -23.54 -25.75
CA LYS A 193 8.15 -24.48 -24.77
C LYS A 193 8.75 -25.73 -25.41
N ASP A 194 8.32 -26.06 -26.62
CA ASP A 194 8.87 -27.18 -27.39
C ASP A 194 10.26 -26.82 -27.95
N HIS A 195 11.26 -27.65 -27.68
CA HIS A 195 12.66 -27.40 -28.10
C HIS A 195 12.85 -27.40 -29.62
N ASN A 196 12.09 -28.19 -30.37
CA ASN A 196 12.24 -28.33 -31.82
C ASN A 196 11.57 -27.17 -32.58
N TRP A 197 10.56 -26.55 -31.96
CA TRP A 197 9.79 -25.43 -32.52
C TRP A 197 10.14 -24.09 -31.89
N LYS A 198 11.22 -24.05 -31.09
CA LYS A 198 11.61 -22.89 -30.30
C LYS A 198 12.02 -21.74 -31.21
N ARG A 199 11.43 -20.58 -30.93
CA ARG A 199 11.69 -19.31 -31.59
C ARG A 199 12.45 -18.38 -30.66
N GLU A 200 13.35 -17.58 -31.21
CA GLU A 200 14.00 -16.48 -30.50
C GLU A 200 12.98 -15.41 -30.11
N ARG A 201 12.08 -15.07 -31.06
CA ARG A 201 10.94 -14.17 -30.83
C ARG A 201 9.63 -14.94 -30.87
N PRO A 202 8.82 -14.91 -29.78
CA PRO A 202 7.52 -15.54 -29.75
C PRO A 202 6.63 -15.10 -30.92
N VAL A 203 5.82 -16.02 -31.42
CA VAL A 203 4.86 -15.71 -32.49
C VAL A 203 3.63 -15.01 -31.89
N ALA A 204 3.08 -14.03 -32.59
CA ALA A 204 1.83 -13.42 -32.18
C ALA A 204 0.67 -14.38 -32.41
N VAL A 205 -0.24 -14.47 -31.43
CA VAL A 205 -1.42 -15.32 -31.52
C VAL A 205 -2.65 -14.42 -31.65
N ILE A 206 -3.44 -14.63 -32.70
CA ILE A 206 -4.68 -13.88 -32.94
C ILE A 206 -5.87 -14.81 -33.08
N ASN A 207 -7.04 -14.25 -32.76
CA ASN A 207 -8.31 -14.77 -33.21
C ASN A 207 -8.77 -13.96 -34.42
N ALA A 208 -9.01 -14.67 -35.51
CA ALA A 208 -9.69 -14.16 -36.69
C ALA A 208 -10.56 -15.32 -37.15
N ARG A 209 -11.88 -15.16 -37.22
CA ARG A 209 -12.75 -16.20 -37.76
C ARG A 209 -12.94 -15.90 -39.23
N ASP A 210 -13.04 -16.93 -40.04
CA ASP A 210 -13.44 -16.84 -41.44
C ASP A 210 -14.92 -16.46 -41.55
N VAL A 211 -15.21 -15.16 -41.42
CA VAL A 211 -16.58 -14.59 -41.35
C VAL A 211 -17.20 -14.63 -42.74
N ALA A 212 -18.25 -15.44 -42.91
CA ALA A 212 -18.97 -15.57 -44.19
C ALA A 212 -20.39 -15.00 -44.14
N LYS A 213 -20.90 -14.73 -42.94
CA LYS A 213 -22.19 -14.06 -42.70
C LYS A 213 -22.10 -13.12 -41.49
N PRO A 214 -22.95 -12.08 -41.41
CA PRO A 214 -22.88 -11.10 -40.32
C PRO A 214 -22.94 -11.69 -38.91
N ASP A 215 -23.69 -12.78 -38.70
CA ASP A 215 -23.81 -13.43 -37.39
C ASP A 215 -22.51 -14.11 -36.92
N ASP A 216 -21.57 -14.41 -37.82
CA ASP A 216 -20.29 -15.02 -37.43
C ASP A 216 -19.44 -14.04 -36.59
N LEU A 217 -19.62 -12.73 -36.75
CA LEU A 217 -18.92 -11.67 -36.00
C LEU A 217 -19.22 -11.70 -34.48
N VAL A 218 -20.33 -12.32 -34.08
CA VAL A 218 -20.72 -12.44 -32.67
C VAL A 218 -19.79 -13.39 -31.91
N HIS A 219 -19.17 -14.32 -32.63
CA HIS A 219 -18.35 -15.33 -32.01
C HIS A 219 -17.09 -14.71 -31.39
N PRO A 220 -16.70 -15.07 -30.15
CA PRO A 220 -15.51 -14.49 -29.51
C PRO A 220 -14.21 -14.67 -30.30
N SER A 221 -14.10 -15.70 -31.15
CA SER A 221 -12.92 -15.90 -32.00
C SER A 221 -12.96 -15.14 -33.34
N ALA A 222 -14.01 -14.37 -33.62
CA ALA A 222 -14.08 -13.53 -34.80
C ALA A 222 -13.18 -12.30 -34.73
N THR A 223 -12.87 -11.86 -33.51
CA THR A 223 -12.10 -10.65 -33.27
C THR A 223 -10.91 -10.90 -32.36
N CYS A 224 -9.89 -10.06 -32.45
CA CYS A 224 -8.84 -9.93 -31.46
C CYS A 224 -8.68 -8.45 -31.06
N LEU A 225 -7.80 -8.18 -30.10
CA LEU A 225 -7.51 -6.83 -29.65
C LEU A 225 -6.08 -6.48 -30.04
N ILE A 226 -5.91 -5.37 -30.75
CA ILE A 226 -4.58 -4.89 -31.18
C ILE A 226 -4.40 -3.46 -30.69
N LYS A 227 -3.29 -3.23 -29.98
CA LYS A 227 -2.98 -1.96 -29.35
C LYS A 227 -2.27 -1.02 -30.30
N MET A 228 -2.90 0.11 -30.61
CA MET A 228 -2.39 1.14 -31.52
C MET A 228 -2.77 2.52 -31.00
N THR A 229 -1.95 3.55 -31.27
CA THR A 229 -2.32 4.95 -31.00
C THR A 229 -3.50 5.36 -31.89
N ARG A 230 -3.35 5.15 -33.19
CA ARG A 230 -4.40 5.33 -34.20
C ARG A 230 -4.50 4.02 -35.00
N PRO A 231 -5.71 3.54 -35.34
CA PRO A 231 -5.83 2.42 -36.26
C PRO A 231 -5.32 2.84 -37.64
N SER A 232 -4.17 2.30 -38.02
CA SER A 232 -3.56 2.46 -39.34
C SER A 232 -2.73 1.22 -39.63
N PHE A 233 -2.48 0.94 -40.91
CA PHE A 233 -1.75 -0.26 -41.29
C PHE A 233 -0.29 -0.27 -40.80
N ASP A 234 0.35 0.91 -40.71
CA ASP A 234 1.70 1.03 -40.17
C ASP A 234 1.75 0.75 -38.66
N ALA A 235 0.81 1.30 -37.88
CA ALA A 235 0.70 0.99 -36.45
C ALA A 235 0.37 -0.49 -36.21
N PHE A 236 -0.48 -1.07 -37.07
CA PHE A 236 -0.79 -2.50 -37.07
C PHE A 236 0.48 -3.35 -37.26
N LYS A 237 1.32 -3.07 -38.27
CA LYS A 237 2.59 -3.78 -38.47
C LYS A 237 3.53 -3.66 -37.27
N VAL A 238 3.61 -2.48 -36.65
CA VAL A 238 4.43 -2.24 -35.46
C VAL A 238 3.92 -3.07 -34.27
N ALA A 239 2.59 -3.25 -34.14
CA ALA A 239 2.02 -4.05 -33.06
C ALA A 239 2.52 -5.50 -33.02
N PHE A 240 2.82 -6.08 -34.18
CA PHE A 240 3.36 -7.45 -34.28
C PHE A 240 4.87 -7.55 -34.11
N LEU A 241 5.59 -6.43 -33.95
CA LEU A 241 6.98 -6.45 -33.48
C LEU A 241 7.06 -6.74 -31.97
N ASP A 242 5.99 -6.41 -31.22
CA ASP A 242 5.90 -6.67 -29.78
C ASP A 242 4.52 -7.24 -29.37
N PRO A 243 4.22 -8.49 -29.76
CA PRO A 243 2.89 -9.06 -29.59
C PRO A 243 2.50 -9.30 -28.12
N GLU A 244 3.46 -9.58 -27.25
CA GLU A 244 3.19 -9.78 -25.82
C GLU A 244 2.63 -8.52 -25.15
N SER A 245 2.91 -7.33 -25.69
CA SER A 245 2.40 -6.06 -25.15
C SER A 245 1.21 -5.51 -25.94
N ARG A 246 1.12 -5.83 -27.23
CA ARG A 246 0.17 -5.17 -28.14
C ARG A 246 -0.93 -6.06 -28.71
N VAL A 247 -0.84 -7.38 -28.57
CA VAL A 247 -1.84 -8.32 -29.10
C VAL A 247 -2.48 -9.09 -27.95
N ARG A 248 -3.81 -9.14 -27.91
CA ARG A 248 -4.59 -9.88 -26.92
C ARG A 248 -5.74 -10.63 -27.55
N LEU A 249 -6.01 -11.82 -27.02
CA LEU A 249 -7.26 -12.53 -27.28
C LEU A 249 -8.37 -11.96 -26.40
N ASN A 250 -9.64 -12.14 -26.78
CA ASN A 250 -10.75 -11.68 -25.94
C ASN A 250 -10.81 -12.38 -24.58
N SER A 251 -10.21 -13.58 -24.46
CA SER A 251 -10.09 -14.33 -23.20
C SER A 251 -9.03 -13.76 -22.23
N GLU A 252 -8.24 -12.78 -22.65
CA GLU A 252 -7.07 -12.28 -21.92
C GLU A 252 -7.28 -10.86 -21.36
N GLN A 253 -8.51 -10.35 -21.36
CA GLN A 253 -8.82 -9.04 -20.79
C GLN A 253 -8.72 -9.07 -19.25
N PRO A 254 -8.14 -8.04 -18.61
CA PRO A 254 -8.09 -7.93 -17.16
C PRO A 254 -9.50 -7.79 -16.56
N VAL A 255 -9.71 -8.42 -15.40
CA VAL A 255 -11.03 -8.53 -14.73
C VAL A 255 -11.32 -7.35 -13.80
N ASP A 256 -10.27 -6.69 -13.27
CA ASP A 256 -10.37 -5.61 -12.30
C ASP A 256 -9.85 -4.28 -12.89
N ALA A 257 -10.58 -3.19 -12.64
CA ALA A 257 -10.16 -1.84 -13.03
C ALA A 257 -9.28 -1.20 -11.92
N PRO A 258 -8.01 -0.85 -12.21
CA PRO A 258 -7.14 -0.17 -11.25
C PRO A 258 -7.53 1.31 -11.07
N GLY A 259 -6.91 1.95 -10.08
CA GLY A 259 -6.90 3.41 -9.97
C GLY A 259 -6.09 4.00 -11.11
N ILE A 260 -6.63 4.99 -11.80
CA ILE A 260 -6.03 5.56 -13.04
C ILE A 260 -6.08 7.07 -12.96
N ILE A 261 -4.98 7.73 -13.29
CA ILE A 261 -4.91 9.16 -13.59
C ILE A 261 -5.07 9.30 -15.11
N HIS A 262 -6.18 9.90 -15.54
CA HIS A 262 -6.53 10.08 -16.95
C HIS A 262 -5.84 11.29 -17.56
N SER A 263 -5.72 12.36 -16.80
CA SER A 263 -5.06 13.57 -17.30
C SER A 263 -4.56 14.47 -16.18
N ILE A 264 -3.58 15.30 -16.54
CA ILE A 264 -3.09 16.41 -15.72
C ILE A 264 -3.06 17.67 -16.59
N HIS A 265 -3.59 18.76 -16.05
CA HIS A 265 -3.66 20.07 -16.68
C HIS A 265 -3.08 21.14 -15.75
N MET A 266 -2.22 22.00 -16.30
CA MET A 266 -1.58 23.09 -15.58
C MET A 266 -1.99 24.44 -16.15
N SER A 267 -2.34 25.36 -15.27
CA SER A 267 -2.68 26.75 -15.60
C SER A 267 -1.86 27.70 -14.73
N GLY A 268 -1.08 28.57 -15.36
CA GLY A 268 -0.06 29.40 -14.72
C GLY A 268 1.22 28.65 -14.32
N GLY A 269 2.32 29.38 -14.26
CA GLY A 269 3.64 28.86 -13.87
C GLY A 269 4.47 28.36 -15.07
N TYR A 270 5.48 27.54 -14.78
CA TYR A 270 6.45 27.06 -15.77
C TYR A 270 5.84 26.15 -16.84
N LEU A 271 4.80 25.38 -16.48
CA LEU A 271 4.09 24.45 -17.37
C LEU A 271 2.70 24.97 -17.76
N ASP A 272 2.52 26.29 -17.85
CA ASP A 272 1.24 26.90 -18.21
C ASP A 272 0.71 26.39 -19.57
N GLY A 273 -0.54 25.91 -19.59
CA GLY A 273 -1.21 25.38 -20.77
C GLY A 273 -0.89 23.92 -21.10
N VAL A 274 -0.01 23.27 -20.34
CA VAL A 274 0.29 21.85 -20.54
C VAL A 274 -0.91 20.99 -20.16
N HIS A 275 -1.32 20.13 -21.08
CA HIS A 275 -2.37 19.12 -20.89
C HIS A 275 -1.86 17.76 -21.35
N ALA A 276 -1.56 16.88 -20.38
CA ALA A 276 -1.13 15.51 -20.64
C ALA A 276 -2.30 14.55 -20.45
N VAL A 277 -2.65 13.80 -21.50
CA VAL A 277 -3.74 12.81 -21.50
C VAL A 277 -3.13 11.40 -21.52
N LEU A 278 -3.24 10.69 -20.40
CA LEU A 278 -2.53 9.46 -20.08
C LEU A 278 -3.35 8.20 -20.44
N SER A 279 -2.67 7.06 -20.57
CA SER A 279 -3.23 5.80 -21.09
C SER A 279 -3.84 4.87 -20.04
N GLY A 280 -3.45 5.02 -18.77
CA GLY A 280 -3.79 4.08 -17.70
C GLY A 280 -2.91 2.83 -17.64
N HIS A 281 -1.90 2.72 -18.49
CA HIS A 281 -0.91 1.63 -18.50
C HIS A 281 0.50 2.18 -18.22
N LEU A 282 1.45 2.10 -19.15
CA LEU A 282 2.77 2.71 -19.03
C LEU A 282 2.81 4.04 -19.77
N ASP A 283 2.88 5.11 -18.99
CA ASP A 283 3.01 6.49 -19.43
C ASP A 283 4.45 6.98 -19.16
N THR A 284 5.11 7.54 -20.17
CA THR A 284 6.49 8.01 -20.07
C THR A 284 6.62 9.46 -20.49
N VAL A 285 7.40 10.22 -19.73
CA VAL A 285 7.68 11.63 -19.99
C VAL A 285 9.14 11.75 -20.38
N ILE A 286 9.41 12.21 -21.61
CA ILE A 286 10.76 12.38 -22.12
C ILE A 286 11.01 13.84 -22.54
N GLY A 287 12.28 14.22 -22.67
CA GLY A 287 12.66 15.59 -23.04
C GLY A 287 14.06 15.93 -22.57
N GLY A 288 14.62 17.02 -23.10
CA GLY A 288 15.93 17.53 -22.72
C GLY A 288 16.04 17.96 -21.25
N ARG A 289 17.23 18.39 -20.82
CA ARG A 289 17.39 18.99 -19.48
C ARG A 289 16.59 20.29 -19.39
N GLY A 290 15.91 20.50 -18.26
CA GLY A 290 15.14 21.72 -18.02
C GLY A 290 13.76 21.76 -18.68
N THR A 291 13.31 20.75 -19.43
CA THR A 291 12.01 20.79 -20.13
C THR A 291 10.78 20.62 -19.23
N GLY A 292 10.96 20.41 -17.92
CA GLY A 292 9.87 20.32 -16.96
C GLY A 292 9.38 18.90 -16.59
N LYS A 293 10.12 17.84 -16.98
CA LYS A 293 9.78 16.44 -16.61
C LYS A 293 9.55 16.24 -15.11
N SER A 294 10.55 16.56 -14.28
CA SER A 294 10.43 16.50 -12.82
C SER A 294 9.35 17.44 -12.28
N THR A 295 9.13 18.58 -12.94
CA THR A 295 8.07 19.52 -12.55
C THR A 295 6.68 18.92 -12.74
N LEU A 296 6.44 18.12 -13.79
CA LEU A 296 5.17 17.42 -13.99
C LEU A 296 4.90 16.43 -12.84
N ILE A 297 5.90 15.63 -12.47
CA ILE A 297 5.80 14.65 -11.39
C ILE A 297 5.51 15.35 -10.05
N GLU A 298 6.24 16.43 -9.75
CA GLU A 298 5.99 17.20 -8.52
C GLU A 298 4.65 17.94 -8.53
N CYS A 299 4.15 18.39 -9.69
CA CYS A 299 2.81 18.97 -9.81
C CYS A 299 1.71 17.94 -9.51
N LEU A 300 1.88 16.71 -9.98
CA LEU A 300 0.98 15.60 -9.67
C LEU A 300 1.00 15.29 -8.17
N ARG A 301 2.19 15.24 -7.57
CA ARG A 301 2.38 15.12 -6.12
C ARG A 301 1.68 16.24 -5.34
N PHE A 302 1.84 17.47 -5.80
CA PHE A 302 1.23 18.65 -5.21
C PHE A 302 -0.30 18.59 -5.29
N ALA A 303 -0.88 18.28 -6.45
CA ALA A 303 -2.33 18.19 -6.61
C ALA A 303 -2.96 17.12 -5.72
N LEU A 304 -2.31 15.95 -5.63
CA LEU A 304 -2.79 14.80 -4.85
C LEU A 304 -2.39 14.85 -3.37
N ASP A 305 -1.69 15.90 -2.94
CA ASP A 305 -1.26 16.12 -1.55
C ASP A 305 -0.49 14.94 -0.94
N VAL A 306 0.40 14.34 -1.74
CA VAL A 306 1.22 13.19 -1.34
C VAL A 306 2.57 13.70 -0.80
N PRO A 307 2.89 13.52 0.49
CA PRO A 307 4.16 14.01 1.03
C PRO A 307 5.35 13.19 0.49
N PRO A 308 6.51 13.83 0.21
CA PRO A 308 7.76 13.10 0.01
C PRO A 308 8.15 12.29 1.25
N LYS A 309 8.64 11.07 1.01
CA LYS A 309 9.12 10.10 2.00
C LYS A 309 10.51 10.49 2.52
N GLY A 310 11.35 11.06 1.65
CA GLY A 310 12.70 11.53 1.97
C GLY A 310 12.76 12.96 2.53
N THR A 311 13.71 13.24 3.44
CA THR A 311 13.87 14.60 4.00
C THR A 311 14.42 15.57 2.96
N GLN A 312 15.38 15.11 2.15
CA GLN A 312 15.95 15.93 1.08
C GLN A 312 14.96 16.08 -0.08
N ALA A 313 14.27 14.99 -0.46
CA ALA A 313 13.17 15.03 -1.42
C ALA A 313 12.08 16.05 -1.03
N ARG A 314 11.75 16.15 0.27
CA ARG A 314 10.78 17.16 0.77
C ARG A 314 11.23 18.59 0.51
N LYS A 315 12.51 18.90 0.74
CA LYS A 315 13.07 20.23 0.47
C LYS A 315 13.00 20.54 -1.04
N GLN A 316 13.42 19.59 -1.87
CA GLN A 316 13.42 19.72 -3.32
C GLN A 316 12.01 19.93 -3.88
N HIS A 317 11.02 19.13 -3.43
CA HIS A 317 9.62 19.29 -3.80
C HIS A 317 9.11 20.71 -3.53
N LEU A 318 9.33 21.22 -2.31
CA LEU A 318 8.86 22.55 -1.92
C LEU A 318 9.52 23.67 -2.75
N GLU A 319 10.81 23.54 -3.06
CA GLU A 319 11.53 24.46 -3.93
C GLU A 319 10.97 24.44 -5.36
N ILE A 320 10.78 23.26 -5.96
CA ILE A 320 10.22 23.11 -7.32
C ILE A 320 8.82 23.72 -7.40
N ILE A 321 7.92 23.40 -6.46
CA ILE A 321 6.55 23.93 -6.48
C ILE A 321 6.53 25.44 -6.29
N LYS A 322 7.35 25.97 -5.37
CA LYS A 322 7.45 27.41 -5.14
C LYS A 322 7.94 28.14 -6.39
N GLU A 323 8.99 27.65 -7.04
CA GLU A 323 9.60 28.32 -8.19
C GLU A 323 8.76 28.17 -9.46
N ASN A 324 8.19 26.99 -9.70
CA ASN A 324 7.55 26.66 -10.98
C ASN A 324 6.02 26.82 -10.98
N VAL A 325 5.37 26.79 -9.82
CA VAL A 325 3.91 26.98 -9.69
C VAL A 325 3.61 28.26 -8.91
N GLY A 326 4.38 28.55 -7.86
CA GLY A 326 4.09 29.62 -6.90
C GLY A 326 4.22 31.04 -7.46
N LYS A 327 5.14 31.30 -8.39
CA LYS A 327 5.38 32.65 -8.95
C LYS A 327 4.16 33.28 -9.61
N GLU A 328 3.34 32.47 -10.29
CA GLU A 328 2.13 32.93 -10.99
C GLU A 328 0.84 32.47 -10.30
N GLN A 329 0.92 31.96 -9.06
CA GLN A 329 -0.22 31.34 -8.36
C GLN A 329 -0.92 30.26 -9.20
N GLY A 330 -0.12 29.40 -9.84
CA GLY A 330 -0.60 28.38 -10.74
C GLY A 330 -1.56 27.38 -10.09
N ARG A 331 -2.35 26.73 -10.92
CA ARG A 331 -3.36 25.73 -10.56
C ARG A 331 -3.13 24.45 -11.35
N VAL A 332 -3.12 23.34 -10.63
CA VAL A 332 -3.02 21.98 -11.18
C VAL A 332 -4.38 21.31 -11.07
N GLU A 333 -4.80 20.65 -12.13
CA GLU A 333 -6.04 19.87 -12.22
C GLU A 333 -5.69 18.44 -12.67
N VAL A 334 -6.20 17.44 -11.95
CA VAL A 334 -5.96 16.02 -12.18
C VAL A 334 -7.29 15.30 -12.28
N ASP A 335 -7.54 14.64 -13.41
CA ASP A 335 -8.71 13.78 -13.62
C ASP A 335 -8.31 12.33 -13.37
N LEU A 336 -9.06 11.62 -12.52
CA LEU A 336 -8.72 10.27 -12.10
C LEU A 336 -9.95 9.38 -11.86
N THR A 337 -9.74 8.08 -12.00
CA THR A 337 -10.62 7.02 -11.51
C THR A 337 -10.07 6.46 -10.20
N SER A 338 -10.91 6.42 -9.16
CA SER A 338 -10.53 5.93 -7.84
C SER A 338 -10.74 4.42 -7.70
N SER A 339 -9.71 3.70 -7.25
CA SER A 339 -9.81 2.29 -6.89
C SER A 339 -10.60 2.09 -5.59
N ALA A 340 -10.40 2.98 -4.60
CA ALA A 340 -11.06 2.97 -3.30
C ALA A 340 -12.56 3.28 -3.37
N GLN A 341 -12.98 4.09 -4.34
CA GLN A 341 -14.38 4.49 -4.56
C GLN A 341 -15.05 3.70 -5.70
N HIS A 342 -14.69 2.42 -5.85
CA HIS A 342 -15.32 1.47 -6.79
C HIS A 342 -15.32 1.93 -8.26
N GLY A 343 -14.21 2.51 -8.73
CA GLY A 343 -14.06 2.92 -10.13
C GLY A 343 -14.77 4.22 -10.50
N LYS A 344 -15.23 5.01 -9.52
CA LYS A 344 -15.81 6.33 -9.77
C LYS A 344 -14.74 7.35 -10.20
N ARG A 345 -15.13 8.27 -11.08
CA ARG A 345 -14.28 9.34 -11.62
C ARG A 345 -14.41 10.63 -10.81
N TYR A 346 -13.28 11.30 -10.59
CA TYR A 346 -13.15 12.53 -9.81
C TYR A 346 -12.15 13.48 -10.46
N VAL A 347 -12.30 14.77 -10.17
CA VAL A 347 -11.35 15.81 -10.57
C VAL A 347 -10.78 16.47 -9.31
N VAL A 348 -9.46 16.38 -9.12
CA VAL A 348 -8.73 17.03 -8.04
C VAL A 348 -8.10 18.30 -8.56
N THR A 349 -8.35 19.43 -7.89
CA THR A 349 -7.77 20.71 -8.27
C THR A 349 -7.08 21.37 -7.10
N ARG A 350 -5.87 21.87 -7.30
CA ARG A 350 -5.14 22.61 -6.27
C ARG A 350 -4.47 23.83 -6.85
N ARG A 351 -4.74 25.00 -6.27
CA ARG A 351 -4.03 26.25 -6.56
C ARG A 351 -2.91 26.45 -5.54
N TYR A 352 -1.81 27.07 -5.94
CA TYR A 352 -0.74 27.42 -5.02
C TYR A 352 -1.25 28.27 -3.85
N GLY A 353 -0.95 27.85 -2.61
CA GLY A 353 -1.43 28.49 -1.39
C GLY A 353 -2.79 27.99 -0.88
N GLU A 354 -3.48 27.12 -1.63
CA GLU A 354 -4.79 26.56 -1.25
C GLU A 354 -4.70 25.04 -0.96
N ALA A 355 -5.70 24.52 -0.24
CA ALA A 355 -5.89 23.10 -0.04
C ALA A 355 -6.45 22.43 -1.32
N PRO A 356 -6.18 21.14 -1.57
CA PRO A 356 -6.76 20.45 -2.71
C PRO A 356 -8.29 20.35 -2.58
N ILE A 357 -8.99 20.53 -3.70
CA ILE A 357 -10.44 20.42 -3.81
C ILE A 357 -10.76 19.23 -4.71
N VAL A 358 -11.58 18.30 -4.20
CA VAL A 358 -12.09 17.15 -4.96
C VAL A 358 -13.48 17.45 -5.50
N ARG A 359 -13.71 17.17 -6.78
CA ARG A 359 -15.04 17.21 -7.42
C ARG A 359 -15.43 15.85 -7.96
N ASP A 360 -16.70 15.51 -7.87
CA ASP A 360 -17.25 14.29 -8.46
C ASP A 360 -17.49 14.43 -9.98
N ALA A 361 -18.00 13.37 -10.61
CA ALA A 361 -18.33 13.35 -12.04
C ALA A 361 -19.41 14.37 -12.47
N HIS A 362 -20.17 14.94 -11.52
CA HIS A 362 -21.15 15.99 -11.76
C HIS A 362 -20.60 17.40 -11.50
N GLY A 363 -19.33 17.51 -11.13
CA GLY A 363 -18.67 18.77 -10.80
C GLY A 363 -18.99 19.30 -9.40
N GLN A 364 -19.67 18.52 -8.55
CA GLN A 364 -19.98 18.92 -7.18
C GLN A 364 -18.75 18.72 -6.28
N VAL A 365 -18.51 19.66 -5.37
CA VAL A 365 -17.41 19.57 -4.41
C VAL A 365 -17.69 18.45 -3.41
N SER A 366 -16.77 17.50 -3.32
CA SER A 366 -16.81 16.39 -2.39
C SER A 366 -16.10 16.74 -1.08
N THR A 367 -16.49 16.09 0.01
CA THR A 367 -15.77 16.15 1.30
C THR A 367 -14.58 15.20 1.34
N LEU A 368 -14.43 14.34 0.32
CA LEU A 368 -13.28 13.44 0.20
C LEU A 368 -11.99 14.24 -0.06
N LEU A 369 -10.90 13.74 0.49
CA LEU A 369 -9.55 14.22 0.22
C LEU A 369 -8.90 13.39 -0.89
N PRO A 370 -7.85 13.88 -1.56
CA PRO A 370 -7.17 13.10 -2.61
C PRO A 370 -6.70 11.71 -2.14
N ARG A 371 -6.22 11.60 -0.88
CA ARG A 371 -5.84 10.32 -0.26
C ARG A 371 -6.99 9.32 -0.07
N ASP A 372 -8.24 9.78 -0.06
CA ASP A 372 -9.42 8.91 0.02
C ASP A 372 -9.80 8.34 -1.36
N LEU A 373 -9.22 8.89 -2.43
CA LEU A 373 -9.43 8.46 -3.81
C LEU A 373 -8.36 7.44 -4.24
N LEU A 374 -7.09 7.71 -3.94
CA LEU A 374 -5.96 6.85 -4.26
C LEU A 374 -5.09 6.68 -2.99
N PRO A 375 -5.54 5.88 -2.00
CA PRO A 375 -4.85 5.73 -0.72
C PRO A 375 -3.46 5.10 -0.86
N ASP A 376 -3.26 4.27 -1.87
CA ASP A 376 -2.03 3.51 -2.07
C ASP A 376 -1.17 4.10 -3.20
N ILE A 377 -1.44 5.32 -3.66
CA ILE A 377 -0.61 5.95 -4.71
C ILE A 377 0.84 6.13 -4.22
N ASP A 378 1.77 5.74 -5.08
CA ASP A 378 3.19 5.89 -4.82
C ASP A 378 3.80 6.92 -5.77
N ILE A 379 4.38 7.98 -5.22
CA ILE A 379 5.13 8.98 -5.98
C ILE A 379 6.54 9.06 -5.43
N TYR A 380 7.53 8.81 -6.29
CA TYR A 380 8.94 8.87 -6.00
C TYR A 380 9.62 9.92 -6.88
N GLY A 381 10.18 10.96 -6.25
CA GLY A 381 11.00 11.96 -6.92
C GLY A 381 12.43 11.45 -7.15
N GLN A 382 13.26 12.31 -7.73
CA GLN A 382 14.66 11.99 -8.00
C GLN A 382 15.41 11.62 -6.69
N ASN A 383 16.18 10.52 -6.72
CA ASN A 383 16.95 9.97 -5.59
C ASN A 383 16.14 9.51 -4.36
N GLU A 384 14.80 9.57 -4.38
CA GLU A 384 13.99 9.21 -3.21
C GLU A 384 14.02 7.69 -2.93
N ILE A 385 14.14 6.85 -3.97
CA ILE A 385 14.33 5.40 -3.85
C ILE A 385 15.63 5.08 -3.13
N TYR A 386 16.68 5.87 -3.37
CA TYR A 386 17.97 5.69 -2.70
C TYR A 386 17.88 6.01 -1.21
N GLU A 387 17.21 7.12 -0.83
CA GLU A 387 16.93 7.44 0.58
C GLU A 387 16.15 6.30 1.25
N LEU A 388 15.13 5.77 0.58
CA LEU A 388 14.32 4.65 1.05
C LEU A 388 15.14 3.37 1.24
N ALA A 389 16.10 3.11 0.35
CA ALA A 389 16.97 1.95 0.44
C ALA A 389 17.90 2.03 1.66
N GLN A 390 18.24 3.24 2.14
CA GLN A 390 19.09 3.42 3.32
C GLN A 390 18.33 3.37 4.65
N ASP A 391 17.07 3.80 4.67
CA ASP A 391 16.25 3.83 5.89
C ASP A 391 15.61 2.46 6.20
N GLU A 392 15.98 1.84 7.32
CA GLU A 392 15.44 0.55 7.74
C GLU A 392 13.94 0.60 8.04
N SER A 393 13.44 1.71 8.60
CA SER A 393 12.03 1.88 8.92
C SER A 393 11.17 1.94 7.65
N SER A 394 11.71 2.54 6.58
CA SER A 394 11.09 2.58 5.26
C SER A 394 10.99 1.19 4.61
N ARG A 395 11.97 0.32 4.82
CA ARG A 395 11.94 -1.07 4.29
C ARG A 395 10.81 -1.89 4.92
N LEU A 396 10.55 -1.71 6.22
CA LEU A 396 9.41 -2.35 6.87
C LEU A 396 8.08 -1.85 6.31
N ARG A 397 7.93 -0.53 6.12
CA ARG A 397 6.73 0.07 5.50
C ARG A 397 6.43 -0.50 4.10
N LEU A 398 7.46 -0.83 3.32
CA LEU A 398 7.29 -1.50 2.02
C LEU A 398 6.71 -2.91 2.10
N LEU A 399 6.91 -3.62 3.21
CA LEU A 399 6.29 -4.93 3.44
C LEU A 399 4.89 -4.81 4.03
N GLU A 400 4.66 -3.81 4.88
CA GLU A 400 3.38 -3.60 5.56
C GLU A 400 2.21 -3.44 4.58
N ARG A 401 2.44 -2.89 3.37
CA ARG A 401 1.40 -2.80 2.32
C ARG A 401 0.86 -4.14 1.82
N PHE A 402 1.60 -5.23 2.02
CA PHE A 402 1.17 -6.58 1.62
C PHE A 402 0.41 -7.29 2.74
N LEU A 403 0.19 -6.63 3.88
CA LEU A 403 -0.58 -7.17 4.99
C LEU A 403 -2.08 -6.87 4.82
N PRO A 404 -2.95 -7.89 4.80
CA PRO A 404 -4.38 -7.67 4.89
C PRO A 404 -4.75 -7.12 6.28
N GLN A 405 -5.57 -6.06 6.34
CA GLN A 405 -6.17 -5.53 7.58
C GLN A 405 -5.20 -4.97 8.63
N ASP A 406 -3.97 -4.57 8.26
CA ASP A 406 -2.96 -4.06 9.21
C ASP A 406 -3.44 -2.80 9.99
N HIS A 407 -4.31 -1.98 9.40
CA HIS A 407 -4.89 -0.82 10.09
C HIS A 407 -5.68 -1.19 11.36
N GLU A 408 -6.51 -2.24 11.30
CA GLU A 408 -7.30 -2.67 12.45
C GLU A 408 -6.40 -3.27 13.53
N ALA A 409 -5.42 -4.10 13.12
CA ALA A 409 -4.43 -4.68 14.01
C ALA A 409 -3.62 -3.60 14.76
N ARG A 410 -3.19 -2.53 14.08
CA ARG A 410 -2.51 -1.40 14.71
C ARG A 410 -3.39 -0.66 15.72
N ALA A 411 -4.63 -0.36 15.36
CA ALA A 411 -5.56 0.34 16.26
C ALA A 411 -5.79 -0.47 17.56
N GLN A 412 -5.89 -1.79 17.45
CA GLN A 412 -5.99 -2.69 18.61
C GLN A 412 -4.72 -2.65 19.47
N LEU A 413 -3.53 -2.73 18.86
CA LEU A 413 -2.23 -2.62 19.56
C LEU A 413 -2.11 -1.29 20.31
N GLU A 414 -2.45 -0.16 19.68
CA GLU A 414 -2.46 1.16 20.32
C GLU A 414 -3.45 1.25 21.50
N HIS A 415 -4.62 0.61 21.38
CA HIS A 415 -5.58 0.54 22.48
C HIS A 415 -5.04 -0.28 23.67
N MET A 416 -4.42 -1.42 23.42
CA MET A 416 -3.78 -2.23 24.47
C MET A 416 -2.62 -1.50 25.14
N GLN A 417 -1.79 -0.79 24.38
CA GLN A 417 -0.70 0.02 24.94
C GLN A 417 -1.22 1.10 25.89
N ARG A 418 -2.33 1.77 25.56
CA ARG A 418 -2.98 2.73 26.48
C ARG A 418 -3.42 2.08 27.78
N ARG A 419 -4.10 0.92 27.70
CA ARG A 419 -4.54 0.16 28.90
C ARG A 419 -3.35 -0.27 29.77
N LEU A 420 -2.24 -0.69 29.17
CA LEU A 420 -1.01 -1.06 29.89
C LEU A 420 -0.35 0.13 30.60
N ARG A 421 -0.38 1.32 30.00
CA ARG A 421 0.12 2.56 30.63
C ARG A 421 -0.74 2.93 31.83
N GLU A 422 -2.07 2.96 31.68
CA GLU A 422 -3.01 3.27 32.76
C GLU A 422 -2.90 2.28 33.93
N ASN A 423 -2.80 0.99 33.64
CA ASN A 423 -2.57 -0.03 34.66
C ASN A 423 -1.21 0.16 35.35
N GLY A 424 -0.15 0.47 34.60
CA GLY A 424 1.18 0.74 35.14
C GLY A 424 1.22 1.92 36.12
N GLU A 425 0.51 3.01 35.81
CA GLU A 425 0.36 4.17 36.70
C GLU A 425 -0.39 3.80 38.00
N LYS A 426 -1.53 3.11 37.87
CA LYS A 426 -2.34 2.65 39.03
C LYS A 426 -1.54 1.70 39.93
N LEU A 427 -0.83 0.76 39.33
CA LEU A 427 -0.04 -0.24 40.06
C LEU A 427 1.16 0.41 40.77
N THR A 428 1.87 1.32 40.10
CA THR A 428 2.99 2.05 40.72
C THR A 428 2.51 2.81 41.96
N LYS A 429 1.40 3.55 41.82
CA LYS A 429 0.81 4.29 42.94
C LYS A 429 0.40 3.37 44.10
N ALA A 430 -0.27 2.26 43.80
CA ALA A 430 -0.71 1.31 44.82
C ALA A 430 0.47 0.65 45.57
N LEU A 431 1.56 0.33 44.86
CA LEU A 431 2.76 -0.24 45.46
C LEU A 431 3.50 0.78 46.34
N ASP A 432 3.59 2.04 45.91
CA ASP A 432 4.25 3.09 46.70
C ASP A 432 3.45 3.42 47.97
N GLU A 433 2.11 3.43 47.89
CA GLU A 433 1.24 3.56 49.07
C GLU A 433 1.38 2.36 50.01
N ALA A 434 1.49 1.13 49.47
CA ALA A 434 1.71 -0.07 50.27
C ALA A 434 3.05 -0.04 51.02
N ASP A 435 4.14 0.37 50.37
CA ASP A 435 5.47 0.48 50.99
C ASP A 435 5.48 1.52 52.11
N GLN A 436 4.82 2.67 51.90
CA GLN A 436 4.70 3.70 52.94
C GLN A 436 3.95 3.18 54.18
N VAL A 437 2.88 2.43 53.97
CA VAL A 437 2.08 1.84 55.05
C VAL A 437 2.88 0.74 55.77
N LEU A 438 3.54 -0.14 55.03
CA LEU A 438 4.41 -1.20 55.57
C LEU A 438 5.57 -0.63 56.39
N ALA A 439 6.24 0.42 55.91
CA ALA A 439 7.32 1.07 56.64
C ALA A 439 6.86 1.65 57.99
N GLN A 440 5.63 2.17 58.07
CA GLN A 440 5.04 2.63 59.33
C GLN A 440 4.74 1.46 60.27
N VAL A 441 4.14 0.39 59.77
CA VAL A 441 3.84 -0.82 60.56
C VAL A 441 5.11 -1.50 61.08
N ASN A 442 6.19 -1.56 60.30
CA ASN A 442 7.47 -2.15 60.72
C ASN A 442 8.15 -1.40 61.88
N ARG A 443 7.74 -0.16 62.19
CA ARG A 443 8.22 0.58 63.38
C ARG A 443 7.50 0.15 64.66
N LEU A 444 6.34 -0.51 64.55
CA LEU A 444 5.48 -0.86 65.67
C LEU A 444 6.17 -1.75 66.73
N PRO A 445 6.93 -2.81 66.39
CA PRO A 445 7.57 -3.66 67.39
C PRO A 445 8.58 -2.88 68.26
N LYS A 446 9.39 -2.03 67.64
CA LYS A 446 10.36 -1.17 68.35
C LYS A 446 9.65 -0.19 69.29
N LEU A 447 8.57 0.43 68.83
CA LEU A 447 7.79 1.36 69.67
C LEU A 447 7.13 0.62 70.84
N GLN A 448 6.61 -0.60 70.63
CA GLN A 448 6.03 -1.44 71.68
C GLN A 448 7.07 -1.86 72.73
N GLU A 449 8.29 -2.21 72.32
CA GLU A 449 9.40 -2.53 73.23
C GLU A 449 9.81 -1.30 74.06
N GLN A 450 9.93 -0.13 73.42
CA GLN A 450 10.18 1.14 74.13
C GLN A 450 9.07 1.43 75.14
N LEU A 451 7.80 1.15 74.81
CA LEU A 451 6.66 1.37 75.72
C LEU A 451 6.74 0.46 76.95
N GLN A 452 7.09 -0.82 76.78
CA GLN A 452 7.26 -1.77 77.88
C GLN A 452 8.34 -1.33 78.89
N GLY A 453 9.42 -0.68 78.41
CA GLY A 453 10.45 -0.12 79.27
C GLY A 453 9.94 0.98 80.22
N TYR A 454 8.95 1.78 79.80
CA TYR A 454 8.31 2.78 80.65
C TYR A 454 7.17 2.19 81.50
N ASP A 455 6.49 1.14 81.04
CA ASP A 455 5.46 0.43 81.83
C ASP A 455 6.06 -0.17 83.12
N ALA A 456 7.31 -0.65 83.06
CA ALA A 456 8.07 -1.13 84.22
C ALA A 456 8.32 -0.05 85.29
N MET A 457 8.11 1.24 84.98
CA MET A 457 8.23 2.38 85.91
C MET A 457 6.90 2.78 86.57
N GLY A 458 5.80 2.05 86.36
CA GLY A 458 4.50 2.29 87.01
C GLY A 458 3.67 3.44 86.42
N LEU A 459 3.97 3.87 85.19
CA LEU A 459 3.28 4.97 84.48
C LEU A 459 1.97 4.54 83.81
N LYS A 460 1.76 3.23 83.63
CA LYS A 460 0.64 2.63 82.91
C LYS A 460 -0.73 3.03 83.48
N ASP A 461 -0.89 2.99 84.80
CA ASP A 461 -2.18 3.28 85.45
C ASP A 461 -2.51 4.79 85.45
N LYS A 462 -1.49 5.65 85.46
CA LYS A 462 -1.67 7.11 85.48
C LYS A 462 -1.99 7.71 84.11
N LEU A 463 -1.60 7.03 83.03
CA LEU A 463 -1.77 7.50 81.63
C LEU A 463 -2.67 6.57 80.79
N ALA A 464 -3.42 5.66 81.41
CA ALA A 464 -4.32 4.70 80.74
C ALA A 464 -5.38 5.36 79.82
N ARG A 465 -5.72 6.64 80.04
CA ARG A 465 -6.65 7.41 79.19
C ARG A 465 -6.03 7.88 77.87
N VAL A 466 -4.72 8.03 77.77
CA VAL A 466 -4.02 8.50 76.56
C VAL A 466 -4.32 7.63 75.33
N PRO A 467 -4.14 6.29 75.36
CA PRO A 467 -4.40 5.45 74.18
C PRO A 467 -5.89 5.42 73.81
N MET A 468 -6.79 5.59 74.79
CA MET A 468 -8.23 5.67 74.54
C MET A 468 -8.58 6.95 73.76
N LEU A 469 -8.05 8.11 74.18
CA LEU A 469 -8.27 9.38 73.48
C LEU A 469 -7.63 9.40 72.09
N GLU A 470 -6.47 8.77 71.90
CA GLU A 470 -5.88 8.66 70.58
C GLU A 470 -6.70 7.74 69.67
N ARG A 471 -7.21 6.63 70.20
CA ARG A 471 -8.11 5.74 69.45
C ARG A 471 -9.38 6.48 69.02
N GLU A 472 -9.94 7.35 69.86
CA GLU A 472 -11.03 8.24 69.46
C GLU A 472 -10.62 9.21 68.33
N ARG A 473 -9.41 9.80 68.36
CA ARG A 473 -8.90 10.66 67.27
C ARG A 473 -8.76 9.91 65.96
N GLN A 474 -8.30 8.66 66.01
CA GLN A 474 -8.23 7.79 64.84
C GLN A 474 -9.63 7.49 64.28
N ILE A 475 -10.61 7.26 65.14
CA ILE A 475 -12.01 7.07 64.73
C ILE A 475 -12.56 8.33 64.06
N ASP A 476 -12.33 9.54 64.60
CA ASP A 476 -12.73 10.80 63.94
C ASP A 476 -12.08 10.94 62.56
N THR A 477 -10.76 10.77 62.49
CA THR A 477 -10.01 10.86 61.22
C THR A 477 -10.56 9.87 60.19
N ARG A 478 -10.77 8.62 60.58
CA ARG A 478 -11.32 7.58 59.70
C ARG A 478 -12.74 7.89 59.27
N ALA A 479 -13.57 8.38 60.17
CA ALA A 479 -14.94 8.72 59.85
C ALA A 479 -14.97 9.87 58.81
N GLN A 480 -14.08 10.86 58.92
CA GLN A 480 -13.94 11.95 57.93
C GLN A 480 -13.47 11.41 56.57
N GLU A 481 -12.51 10.48 56.56
CA GLU A 481 -12.06 9.80 55.33
C GLU A 481 -13.19 9.02 54.65
N GLU A 482 -14.03 8.29 55.40
CA GLU A 482 -15.17 7.55 54.85
C GLU A 482 -16.19 8.50 54.22
N LEU A 483 -16.50 9.62 54.90
CA LEU A 483 -17.40 10.64 54.33
C LEU A 483 -16.81 11.25 53.04
N ALA A 484 -15.51 11.54 53.03
CA ALA A 484 -14.82 12.05 51.84
C ALA A 484 -14.82 11.03 50.70
N ARG A 485 -14.64 9.73 51.00
CA ARG A 485 -14.71 8.64 50.03
C ARG A 485 -16.09 8.52 49.41
N VAL A 486 -17.15 8.61 50.21
CA VAL A 486 -18.54 8.59 49.71
C VAL A 486 -18.84 9.83 48.85
N LYS A 487 -18.33 11.01 49.23
CA LYS A 487 -18.41 12.23 48.41
C LYS A 487 -17.72 12.05 47.05
N ALA A 488 -16.51 11.50 47.03
CA ALA A 488 -15.76 11.23 45.80
C ALA A 488 -16.45 10.18 44.91
N ALA A 489 -17.02 9.12 45.49
CA ALA A 489 -17.77 8.11 44.76
C ALA A 489 -19.02 8.70 44.09
N LEU A 490 -19.75 9.59 44.79
CA LEU A 490 -20.89 10.32 44.22
C LEU A 490 -20.48 11.26 43.07
N ALA A 491 -19.29 11.87 43.14
CA ALA A 491 -18.76 12.69 42.05
C ALA A 491 -18.42 11.82 40.82
N GLY A 492 -17.72 10.71 41.00
CA GLY A 492 -17.42 9.78 39.90
C GLY A 492 -18.67 9.18 39.26
N LEU A 493 -19.72 8.90 40.04
CA LEU A 493 -21.00 8.43 39.52
C LEU A 493 -21.74 9.53 38.71
N ALA A 494 -21.51 10.80 39.03
CA ALA A 494 -22.06 11.92 38.26
C ALA A 494 -21.36 12.07 36.91
N ASP A 495 -20.05 11.85 36.85
CA ASP A 495 -19.27 11.91 35.60
C ASP A 495 -19.58 10.73 34.66
N ALA A 496 -20.12 9.62 35.18
CA ALA A 496 -20.47 8.42 34.42
C ALA A 496 -21.91 8.43 33.86
N GLN A 497 -22.56 9.59 33.71
CA GLN A 497 -23.90 9.65 33.15
C GLN A 497 -23.95 9.19 31.68
N PRO A 498 -24.99 8.46 31.26
CA PRO A 498 -25.18 8.09 29.86
C PRO A 498 -25.31 9.33 28.96
N ASP A 499 -24.49 9.41 27.91
CA ASP A 499 -24.63 10.38 26.84
C ASP A 499 -25.51 9.80 25.71
N VAL A 500 -26.60 10.49 25.38
CA VAL A 500 -27.56 10.07 24.35
C VAL A 500 -27.39 10.82 23.03
N THR A 501 -26.41 11.73 22.91
CA THR A 501 -26.19 12.54 21.70
C THR A 501 -25.92 11.70 20.45
N PHE A 502 -25.28 10.54 20.60
CA PHE A 502 -25.01 9.62 19.48
C PHE A 502 -26.26 8.95 18.88
N ILE A 503 -27.40 8.97 19.59
CA ILE A 503 -28.71 8.49 19.10
C ILE A 503 -29.68 9.69 18.93
N SER A 504 -29.16 10.84 18.48
CA SER A 504 -30.01 11.99 18.17
C SER A 504 -30.96 11.71 16.99
N ASP A 505 -32.02 12.51 16.84
CA ASP A 505 -32.94 12.39 15.69
C ASP A 505 -32.19 12.50 14.34
N LYS A 506 -31.14 13.32 14.28
CA LYS A 506 -30.24 13.45 13.13
C LYS A 506 -29.41 12.18 12.88
N ALA A 507 -28.97 11.50 13.93
CA ALA A 507 -28.21 10.25 13.81
C ALA A 507 -29.09 9.06 13.37
N LEU A 508 -30.40 9.14 13.65
CA LEU A 508 -31.38 8.11 13.30
C LEU A 508 -32.00 8.29 11.91
N GLU A 509 -31.80 9.44 11.28
CA GLU A 509 -32.37 9.77 9.98
C GLU A 509 -31.87 8.81 8.88
N GLY A 510 -32.80 8.18 8.15
CA GLY A 510 -32.49 7.27 7.03
C GLY A 510 -32.05 5.85 7.42
N LEU A 511 -31.98 5.51 8.71
CA LEU A 511 -31.66 4.14 9.13
C LEU A 511 -32.84 3.18 8.90
N PRO A 512 -32.61 1.97 8.35
CA PRO A 512 -33.68 1.01 8.03
C PRO A 512 -34.42 0.49 9.28
N ASN A 513 -33.78 0.55 10.45
CA ASN A 513 -34.32 0.07 11.73
C ASN A 513 -34.29 1.17 12.80
N ALA A 514 -34.64 2.41 12.45
CA ALA A 514 -34.64 3.53 13.40
C ALA A 514 -35.58 3.30 14.59
N THR A 515 -36.74 2.64 14.40
CA THR A 515 -37.74 2.46 15.46
C THR A 515 -37.24 1.69 16.69
N PRO A 516 -36.57 0.51 16.55
CA PRO A 516 -35.88 -0.13 17.67
C PRO A 516 -34.84 0.77 18.38
N LEU A 517 -34.11 1.60 17.63
CA LEU A 517 -33.06 2.46 18.19
C LEU A 517 -33.64 3.65 18.98
N VAL A 518 -34.81 4.17 18.59
CA VAL A 518 -35.57 5.14 19.39
C VAL A 518 -35.97 4.54 20.75
N ALA A 519 -36.34 3.25 20.79
CA ALA A 519 -36.63 2.57 22.05
C ALA A 519 -35.39 2.46 22.94
N VAL A 520 -34.21 2.17 22.36
CA VAL A 520 -32.93 2.18 23.09
C VAL A 520 -32.61 3.57 23.64
N ARG A 521 -32.81 4.64 22.86
CA ARG A 521 -32.68 6.02 23.36
C ARG A 521 -33.59 6.28 24.56
N GLY A 522 -34.87 5.90 24.46
CA GLY A 522 -35.83 6.07 25.56
C GLY A 522 -35.40 5.35 26.85
N VAL A 523 -34.81 4.15 26.74
CA VAL A 523 -34.25 3.43 27.89
C VAL A 523 -33.09 4.19 28.53
N LEU A 524 -32.16 4.71 27.73
CA LEU A 524 -31.00 5.46 28.22
C LEU A 524 -31.39 6.83 28.82
N GLU A 525 -32.37 7.51 28.22
CA GLU A 525 -32.94 8.76 28.77
C GLU A 525 -33.60 8.52 30.13
N GLN A 526 -34.42 7.47 30.25
CA GLN A 526 -35.04 7.08 31.53
C GLN A 526 -33.99 6.72 32.58
N LEU A 527 -32.93 5.99 32.20
CA LEU A 527 -31.82 5.68 33.08
C LEU A 527 -31.09 6.95 33.55
N SER A 528 -30.86 7.90 32.65
CA SER A 528 -30.21 9.18 32.96
C SER A 528 -31.03 10.02 33.95
N ILE A 529 -32.35 10.11 33.74
CA ILE A 529 -33.28 10.79 34.67
C ILE A 529 -33.28 10.11 36.03
N ALA A 530 -33.37 8.78 36.08
CA ALA A 530 -33.36 8.02 37.33
C ALA A 530 -32.03 8.19 38.08
N MET A 531 -30.90 8.13 37.38
CA MET A 531 -29.57 8.39 37.95
C MET A 531 -29.46 9.82 38.49
N ALA A 532 -29.95 10.82 37.77
CA ALA A 532 -29.93 12.21 38.21
C ALA A 532 -30.71 12.41 39.51
N ALA A 533 -31.91 11.80 39.62
CA ALA A 533 -32.72 11.84 40.83
C ALA A 533 -32.01 11.16 42.02
N LEU A 534 -31.42 9.98 41.81
CA LEU A 534 -30.65 9.27 42.85
C LEU A 534 -29.40 10.05 43.27
N LEU A 535 -28.71 10.69 42.33
CA LEU A 535 -27.56 11.55 42.62
C LEU A 535 -27.95 12.76 43.46
N ALA A 536 -29.07 13.42 43.14
CA ALA A 536 -29.59 14.55 43.91
C ALA A 536 -29.96 14.13 45.34
N GLN A 537 -30.64 12.98 45.49
CA GLN A 537 -30.98 12.42 46.79
C GLN A 537 -29.73 12.00 47.59
N GLY A 538 -28.75 11.39 46.92
CA GLY A 538 -27.48 11.00 47.50
C GLY A 538 -26.68 12.21 48.00
N LYS A 539 -26.56 13.27 47.18
CA LYS A 539 -25.92 14.54 47.56
C LYS A 539 -26.57 15.15 48.80
N THR A 540 -27.91 15.17 48.85
CA THR A 540 -28.66 15.69 50.00
C THR A 540 -28.43 14.86 51.26
N THR A 541 -28.46 13.53 51.13
CA THR A 541 -28.21 12.60 52.25
C THR A 541 -26.80 12.79 52.81
N VAL A 542 -25.80 12.91 51.94
CA VAL A 542 -24.41 13.13 52.34
C VAL A 542 -24.19 14.50 52.97
N ALA A 543 -24.86 15.55 52.48
CA ALA A 543 -24.79 16.88 53.09
C ALA A 543 -25.40 16.90 54.50
N ASN A 544 -26.51 16.21 54.71
CA ASN A 544 -27.12 16.06 56.04
C ASN A 544 -26.23 15.25 56.98
N ALA A 545 -25.64 14.16 56.49
CA ALA A 545 -24.69 13.34 57.26
C ALA A 545 -23.44 14.14 57.64
N ASP A 546 -22.88 14.94 56.72
CA ASP A 546 -21.75 15.84 56.98
C ASP A 546 -22.07 16.84 58.09
N THR A 547 -23.25 17.48 58.00
CA THR A 547 -23.70 18.45 59.02
C THR A 547 -23.85 17.80 60.40
N ALA A 548 -24.51 16.63 60.47
CA ALA A 548 -24.68 15.90 61.72
C ALA A 548 -23.35 15.43 62.32
N MET A 549 -22.44 14.98 61.46
CA MET A 549 -21.11 14.53 61.83
C MET A 549 -20.24 15.67 62.35
N GLN A 550 -20.29 16.86 61.72
CA GLN A 550 -19.60 18.05 62.20
C GLN A 550 -20.12 18.50 63.58
N ALA A 551 -21.42 18.43 63.81
CA ALA A 551 -22.02 18.75 65.11
C ALA A 551 -21.57 17.77 66.22
N ALA A 552 -21.59 16.46 65.94
CA ALA A 552 -21.08 15.44 66.85
C ALA A 552 -19.57 15.63 67.15
N ARG A 553 -18.80 15.95 66.12
CA ARG A 553 -17.36 16.24 66.22
C ARG A 553 -17.06 17.44 67.11
N ALA A 554 -17.84 18.52 67.01
CA ALA A 554 -17.67 19.70 67.87
C ALA A 554 -17.87 19.36 69.36
N GLY A 555 -18.88 18.54 69.68
CA GLY A 555 -19.10 18.04 71.05
C GLY A 555 -17.95 17.17 71.55
N TRP A 556 -17.48 16.25 70.71
CA TRP A 556 -16.34 15.39 71.02
C TRP A 556 -15.02 16.16 71.20
N LEU A 557 -14.70 17.13 70.34
CA LEU A 557 -13.52 18.00 70.45
C LEU A 557 -13.48 18.72 71.80
N LYS A 558 -14.63 19.19 72.28
CA LYS A 558 -14.75 19.82 73.60
C LYS A 558 -14.44 18.84 74.74
N ALA A 559 -15.01 17.64 74.70
CA ALA A 559 -14.72 16.58 75.69
C ALA A 559 -13.24 16.15 75.68
N GLN A 560 -12.65 16.05 74.48
CA GLN A 560 -11.24 15.71 74.32
C GLN A 560 -10.31 16.78 74.88
N THR A 561 -10.65 18.06 74.71
CA THR A 561 -9.88 19.19 75.27
C THR A 561 -9.88 19.14 76.80
N THR A 562 -11.02 18.84 77.42
CA THR A 562 -11.12 18.66 78.88
C THR A 562 -10.28 17.48 79.36
N ALA A 563 -10.40 16.32 78.70
CA ALA A 563 -9.63 15.13 79.06
C ALA A 563 -8.11 15.31 78.86
N GLN A 564 -7.69 16.11 77.88
CA GLN A 564 -6.29 16.47 77.66
C GLN A 564 -5.74 17.35 78.80
N ALA A 565 -6.53 18.30 79.30
CA ALA A 565 -6.14 19.14 80.44
C ALA A 565 -5.97 18.31 81.74
N ASP A 566 -6.80 17.30 81.96
CA ASP A 566 -6.67 16.37 83.08
C ASP A 566 -5.36 15.57 83.01
N ILE A 567 -4.99 15.11 81.81
CA ILE A 567 -3.73 14.39 81.57
C ILE A 567 -2.52 15.32 81.80
N GLU A 568 -2.56 16.57 81.33
CA GLU A 568 -1.49 17.55 81.57
C GLU A 568 -1.30 17.84 83.07
N ASN A 569 -2.39 17.92 83.83
CA ASN A 569 -2.32 18.10 85.28
C ASN A 569 -1.73 16.86 85.98
N ALA A 570 -2.08 15.64 85.53
CA ALA A 570 -1.50 14.40 86.04
C ALA A 570 0.02 14.31 85.75
N LEU A 571 0.45 14.74 84.56
CA LEU A 571 1.86 14.77 84.14
C LEU A 571 2.73 15.69 85.00
N ARG A 572 2.18 16.81 85.51
CA ARG A 572 2.89 17.74 86.42
C ARG A 572 3.18 17.15 87.81
N SER A 573 2.48 16.09 88.20
CA SER A 573 2.60 15.44 89.52
C SER A 573 3.59 14.27 89.56
N LEU A 574 4.32 14.01 88.47
CA LEU A 574 5.23 12.86 88.35
C LEU A 574 6.61 13.14 88.98
N PRO A 575 7.16 12.20 89.76
CA PRO A 575 8.50 12.32 90.34
C PRO A 575 9.60 12.26 89.26
N ALA A 576 10.70 12.96 89.49
CA ALA A 576 11.87 12.91 88.60
C ALA A 576 12.59 11.56 88.72
N SER A 577 13.07 11.03 87.60
CA SER A 577 13.79 9.75 87.53
C SER A 577 14.90 9.83 86.47
N ALA A 578 16.04 9.19 86.73
CA ALA A 578 17.18 9.10 85.80
C ALA A 578 17.61 10.43 85.14
N GLY A 579 17.65 11.54 85.90
CA GLY A 579 18.11 12.85 85.41
C GLY A 579 17.12 13.61 84.52
N ARG A 580 15.90 13.10 84.32
CA ARG A 580 14.80 13.76 83.60
C ARG A 580 13.66 14.11 84.56
N THR A 581 12.95 15.21 84.27
CA THR A 581 11.76 15.58 85.05
C THR A 581 10.60 14.61 84.78
N GLY A 582 9.75 14.34 85.77
CA GLY A 582 8.60 13.45 85.58
C GLY A 582 7.65 13.91 84.46
N GLN A 583 7.58 15.21 84.22
CA GLN A 583 6.84 15.80 83.10
C GLN A 583 7.45 15.44 81.74
N GLN A 584 8.78 15.44 81.59
CA GLN A 584 9.45 15.04 80.35
C GLN A 584 9.25 13.55 80.05
N ILE A 585 9.35 12.70 81.07
CA ILE A 585 9.15 11.25 80.93
C ILE A 585 7.71 10.93 80.52
N GLY A 586 6.73 11.59 81.14
CA GLY A 586 5.33 11.37 80.82
C GLY A 586 4.91 11.92 79.44
N VAL A 587 5.50 13.02 78.98
CA VAL A 587 5.28 13.54 77.61
C VAL A 587 5.87 12.59 76.55
N GLU A 588 7.06 12.02 76.78
CA GLU A 588 7.64 11.01 75.89
C GLU A 588 6.76 9.75 75.84
N TYR A 589 6.30 9.25 76.99
CA TYR A 589 5.40 8.10 77.08
C TYR A 589 4.06 8.36 76.35
N GLN A 590 3.47 9.53 76.56
CA GLN A 590 2.24 9.94 75.89
C GLN A 590 2.43 9.96 74.36
N ARG A 591 3.54 10.53 73.88
CA ARG A 591 3.87 10.59 72.45
C ARG A 591 4.04 9.20 71.86
N LEU A 592 4.70 8.30 72.59
CA LEU A 592 4.93 6.92 72.17
C LEU A 592 3.61 6.13 72.07
N GLN A 593 2.72 6.26 73.07
CA GLN A 593 1.39 5.64 73.03
C GLN A 593 0.54 6.17 71.89
N GLN A 594 0.58 7.48 71.64
CA GLN A 594 -0.13 8.08 70.51
C GLN A 594 0.37 7.55 69.17
N GLU A 595 1.69 7.42 69.01
CA GLU A 595 2.29 6.90 67.78
C GLU A 595 1.92 5.41 67.54
N ILE A 596 1.88 4.60 68.59
CA ILE A 596 1.46 3.18 68.50
C ILE A 596 -0.01 3.05 68.10
N GLU A 597 -0.92 3.79 68.75
CA GLU A 597 -2.36 3.71 68.42
C GLU A 597 -2.68 4.31 67.04
N ARG A 598 -1.84 5.22 66.53
CA ARG A 598 -1.94 5.73 65.15
C ARG A 598 -1.51 4.70 64.11
N ILE A 599 -0.48 3.89 64.41
CA ILE A 599 0.05 2.89 63.48
C ILE A 599 -0.78 1.60 63.48
N ARG A 600 -1.34 1.19 64.63
CA ARG A 600 -2.08 -0.09 64.76
C ARG A 600 -3.20 -0.31 63.71
N PRO A 601 -4.06 0.67 63.37
CA PRO A 601 -5.09 0.49 62.32
C PRO A 601 -4.51 0.23 60.93
N LEU A 602 -3.26 0.62 60.69
CA LEU A 602 -2.58 0.43 59.41
C LEU A 602 -2.22 -1.04 59.16
N GLU A 603 -2.09 -1.86 60.21
CA GLU A 603 -1.86 -3.32 60.08
C GLU A 603 -2.96 -3.99 59.24
N ALA A 604 -4.22 -3.62 59.47
CA ALA A 604 -5.35 -4.12 58.68
C ALA A 604 -5.35 -3.57 57.23
N ARG A 605 -4.81 -2.36 57.01
CA ARG A 605 -4.71 -1.75 55.68
C ARG A 605 -3.63 -2.40 54.81
N VAL A 606 -2.57 -2.95 55.40
CA VAL A 606 -1.55 -3.72 54.67
C VAL A 606 -2.19 -4.84 53.87
N ALA A 607 -3.12 -5.59 54.47
CA ALA A 607 -3.84 -6.67 53.77
C ALA A 607 -4.72 -6.15 52.62
N THR A 608 -5.36 -4.99 52.79
CA THR A 608 -6.21 -4.37 51.74
C THR A 608 -5.38 -3.90 50.55
N PHE A 609 -4.24 -3.25 50.81
CA PHE A 609 -3.31 -2.86 49.75
C PHE A 609 -2.67 -4.07 49.07
N GLY A 610 -2.39 -5.14 49.81
CA GLY A 610 -1.94 -6.42 49.24
C GLY A 610 -2.93 -7.00 48.22
N GLN A 611 -4.22 -7.04 48.54
CA GLN A 611 -5.24 -7.50 47.60
C GLN A 611 -5.36 -6.59 46.37
N LEU A 612 -5.27 -5.27 46.54
CA LEU A 612 -5.33 -4.31 45.43
C LEU A 612 -4.13 -4.48 44.49
N THR A 613 -2.92 -4.60 45.04
CA THR A 613 -1.70 -4.76 44.23
C THR A 613 -1.70 -6.10 43.51
N GLU A 614 -2.11 -7.19 44.16
CA GLU A 614 -2.28 -8.51 43.51
C GLU A 614 -3.29 -8.45 42.34
N GLY A 615 -4.43 -7.78 42.54
CA GLY A 615 -5.44 -7.60 41.49
C GLY A 615 -4.91 -6.82 40.29
N LEU A 616 -4.26 -5.68 40.52
CA LEU A 616 -3.65 -4.86 39.47
C LEU A 616 -2.50 -5.58 38.74
N GLN A 617 -1.72 -6.39 39.46
CA GLN A 617 -0.68 -7.24 38.87
C GLN A 617 -1.27 -8.36 38.02
N GLN A 618 -2.38 -8.98 38.43
CA GLN A 618 -3.06 -9.99 37.62
C GLN A 618 -3.64 -9.38 36.34
N GLU A 619 -4.29 -8.21 36.44
CA GLU A 619 -4.75 -7.46 35.26
C GLU A 619 -3.58 -7.16 34.31
N ARG A 620 -2.43 -6.72 34.86
CA ARG A 620 -1.23 -6.47 34.06
C ARG A 620 -0.72 -7.71 33.34
N ARG A 621 -0.67 -8.86 34.02
CA ARG A 621 -0.27 -10.14 33.40
C ARG A 621 -1.19 -10.50 32.23
N ASN A 622 -2.50 -10.31 32.39
CA ASN A 622 -3.48 -10.57 31.32
C ASN A 622 -3.25 -9.63 30.13
N LEU A 623 -3.05 -8.33 30.38
CA LEU A 623 -2.78 -7.34 29.33
C LEU A 623 -1.48 -7.61 28.57
N LEU A 624 -0.41 -8.03 29.27
CA LEU A 624 0.87 -8.40 28.63
C LEU A 624 0.74 -9.69 27.80
N ALA A 625 -0.04 -10.66 28.27
CA ALA A 625 -0.33 -11.87 27.50
C ALA A 625 -1.11 -11.54 26.22
N GLU A 626 -2.18 -10.73 26.33
CA GLU A 626 -2.97 -10.28 25.18
C GLU A 626 -2.10 -9.51 24.17
N LEU A 627 -1.22 -8.62 24.64
CA LEU A 627 -0.26 -7.92 23.78
C LEU A 627 0.69 -8.88 23.06
N SER A 628 1.20 -9.90 23.76
CA SER A 628 2.09 -10.92 23.18
C SER A 628 1.39 -11.73 22.09
N ASP A 629 0.15 -12.17 22.33
CA ASP A 629 -0.64 -12.93 21.35
C ASP A 629 -0.86 -12.11 20.08
N ARG A 630 -1.21 -10.83 20.24
CA ARG A 630 -1.47 -9.91 19.11
C ARG A 630 -0.21 -9.58 18.32
N ARG A 631 0.93 -9.42 19.02
CA ARG A 631 2.25 -9.29 18.36
C ARG A 631 2.59 -10.56 17.56
N HIS A 632 2.29 -11.73 18.10
CA HIS A 632 2.51 -13.00 17.42
C HIS A 632 1.66 -13.15 16.15
N GLU A 633 0.36 -12.83 16.23
CA GLU A 633 -0.55 -12.80 15.07
C GLU A 633 -0.01 -11.90 13.95
N ARG A 634 0.43 -10.68 14.30
CA ARG A 634 1.01 -9.73 13.33
C ARG A 634 2.31 -10.25 12.72
N LEU A 635 3.19 -10.87 13.52
CA LEU A 635 4.42 -11.49 13.02
C LEU A 635 4.12 -12.65 12.05
N GLN A 636 3.13 -13.49 12.35
CA GLN A 636 2.71 -14.57 11.45
C GLN A 636 2.18 -14.02 10.12
N ALA A 637 1.38 -12.95 10.16
CA ALA A 637 0.89 -12.29 8.95
C ALA A 637 2.04 -11.73 8.09
N LEU A 638 3.02 -11.08 8.72
CA LEU A 638 4.24 -10.60 8.07
C LEU A 638 5.06 -11.74 7.44
N GLN A 639 5.24 -12.86 8.14
CA GLN A 639 5.94 -14.03 7.62
C GLN A 639 5.19 -14.68 6.45
N ALA A 640 3.85 -14.75 6.51
CA ALA A 640 3.02 -15.26 5.41
C ALA A 640 3.11 -14.37 4.17
N ALA A 641 3.04 -13.04 4.35
CA ALA A 641 3.22 -12.06 3.27
C ALA A 641 4.62 -12.21 2.63
N THR A 642 5.66 -12.33 3.45
CA THR A 642 7.04 -12.53 3.00
C THR A 642 7.22 -13.83 2.21
N LYS A 643 6.58 -14.92 2.63
CA LYS A 643 6.58 -16.20 1.90
C LYS A 643 5.91 -16.07 0.52
N SER A 644 4.81 -15.32 0.43
CA SER A 644 4.14 -15.03 -0.83
C SER A 644 5.02 -14.19 -1.76
N LEU A 645 5.66 -13.14 -1.23
CA LEU A 645 6.58 -12.28 -1.98
C LEU A 645 7.79 -13.05 -2.51
N ASN A 646 8.41 -13.90 -1.68
CA ASN A 646 9.55 -14.73 -2.10
C ASN A 646 9.19 -15.70 -3.24
N LYS A 647 7.94 -16.19 -3.30
CA LYS A 647 7.46 -17.02 -4.41
C LYS A 647 7.33 -16.22 -5.71
N ARG A 648 6.92 -14.95 -5.63
CA ARG A 648 6.75 -14.08 -6.80
C ARG A 648 8.06 -13.52 -7.31
N LEU A 649 9.00 -13.29 -6.40
CA LEU A 649 10.34 -12.79 -6.68
C LEU A 649 11.38 -13.91 -6.79
N GLU A 650 10.92 -15.13 -7.08
CA GLU A 650 11.78 -16.32 -7.17
C GLU A 650 12.94 -16.09 -8.15
N GLY A 651 14.15 -16.38 -7.68
CA GLY A 651 15.38 -16.14 -8.44
C GLY A 651 15.82 -14.67 -8.55
N ARG A 652 15.09 -13.71 -7.96
CA ARG A 652 15.40 -12.26 -8.02
C ARG A 652 15.74 -11.68 -6.66
N LEU A 653 14.85 -11.84 -5.68
CA LEU A 653 15.00 -11.35 -4.32
C LEU A 653 14.71 -12.45 -3.31
N ARG A 654 15.35 -12.34 -2.14
CA ARG A 654 14.98 -13.08 -0.95
C ARG A 654 14.76 -12.08 0.18
N ILE A 655 13.58 -12.15 0.78
CA ILE A 655 13.16 -11.29 1.88
C ILE A 655 13.03 -12.17 3.12
N GLU A 656 13.60 -11.71 4.22
CA GLU A 656 13.54 -12.37 5.53
C GLU A 656 13.16 -11.33 6.60
N ILE A 657 12.38 -11.75 7.58
CA ILE A 657 12.01 -10.92 8.72
C ILE A 657 12.81 -11.39 9.93
N GLU A 658 13.54 -10.47 10.54
CA GLU A 658 14.20 -10.64 11.82
C GLU A 658 13.28 -10.09 12.92
N PRO A 659 12.60 -10.96 13.70
CA PRO A 659 11.62 -10.51 14.68
C PRO A 659 12.27 -9.63 15.74
N GLU A 660 11.68 -8.46 16.01
CA GLU A 660 12.18 -7.50 17.00
C GLU A 660 13.64 -7.08 16.75
N GLY A 661 14.10 -7.15 15.49
CA GLY A 661 15.48 -6.85 15.11
C GLY A 661 15.89 -5.39 15.32
N ASP A 662 14.94 -4.45 15.34
CA ASP A 662 15.23 -3.06 15.70
C ASP A 662 15.30 -2.89 17.22
N ARG A 663 16.54 -2.90 17.73
CA ARG A 663 16.85 -2.75 19.15
C ARG A 663 17.13 -1.31 19.56
N GLN A 664 17.10 -0.35 18.63
CA GLN A 664 17.40 1.05 18.90
C GLN A 664 16.44 1.68 19.93
N PRO A 665 15.11 1.44 19.89
CA PRO A 665 14.18 1.99 20.88
C PRO A 665 14.50 1.56 22.33
N LEU A 666 14.99 0.34 22.53
CA LEU A 666 15.39 -0.14 23.86
C LEU A 666 16.66 0.56 24.37
N ILE A 667 17.65 0.76 23.49
CA ILE A 667 18.88 1.46 23.85
C ILE A 667 18.56 2.90 24.24
N GLU A 668 17.77 3.60 23.42
CA GLU A 668 17.34 4.98 23.69
C GLU A 668 16.55 5.08 25.00
N PHE A 669 15.63 4.13 25.24
CA PHE A 669 14.87 4.06 26.49
C PHE A 669 15.78 3.93 27.73
N LEU A 670 16.78 3.04 27.68
CA LEU A 670 17.70 2.83 28.81
C LEU A 670 18.65 4.02 29.00
N LEU A 671 19.05 4.70 27.93
CA LEU A 671 19.84 5.93 28.01
C LEU A 671 19.02 7.08 28.63
N ASP A 672 17.73 7.21 28.29
CA ASP A 672 16.81 8.18 28.91
C ASP A 672 16.59 7.92 30.41
N CYS A 673 16.77 6.68 30.86
CA CYS A 673 16.72 6.35 32.29
C CYS A 673 17.92 6.90 33.10
N LYS A 674 18.97 7.43 32.44
CA LYS A 674 20.15 8.06 33.08
C LYS A 674 20.79 7.18 34.16
N LEU A 675 20.95 5.89 33.85
CA LEU A 675 21.51 4.89 34.75
C LEU A 675 22.99 5.18 35.06
N GLU A 676 23.35 5.19 36.34
CA GLU A 676 24.69 5.55 36.78
C GLU A 676 25.74 4.57 36.22
N GLY A 677 26.76 5.10 35.54
CA GLY A 677 27.82 4.29 34.95
C GLY A 677 27.40 3.47 33.72
N VAL A 678 26.21 3.66 33.15
CA VAL A 678 25.76 3.00 31.92
C VAL A 678 25.64 4.01 30.79
N GLY A 679 26.55 3.95 29.82
CA GLY A 679 26.48 4.71 28.58
C GLY A 679 26.32 3.78 27.37
N GLU A 680 26.20 4.35 26.17
CA GLU A 680 25.90 3.63 24.92
C GLU A 680 26.83 2.41 24.69
N LYS A 681 28.14 2.56 24.93
CA LYS A 681 29.12 1.46 24.79
C LYS A 681 28.83 0.24 25.68
N ARG A 682 28.19 0.43 26.83
CA ARG A 682 27.85 -0.65 27.77
C ARG A 682 26.50 -1.31 27.45
N LEU A 683 25.78 -0.79 26.46
CA LEU A 683 24.50 -1.32 25.98
C LEU A 683 24.64 -2.10 24.66
N ILE A 684 25.85 -2.28 24.14
CA ILE A 684 26.12 -2.99 22.88
C ILE A 684 25.56 -4.43 22.89
N TRP A 685 25.57 -5.10 24.05
CA TRP A 685 25.03 -6.45 24.22
C TRP A 685 23.57 -6.58 23.75
N ILE A 686 22.77 -5.51 23.81
CA ILE A 686 21.38 -5.50 23.34
C ILE A 686 21.30 -5.78 21.83
N LYS A 687 22.29 -5.31 21.05
CA LYS A 687 22.36 -5.55 19.60
C LYS A 687 22.83 -6.96 19.25
N GLU A 688 23.64 -7.56 20.13
CA GLU A 688 24.28 -8.86 19.91
C GLU A 688 23.46 -10.03 20.49
N TRP A 689 22.48 -9.75 21.36
CA TRP A 689 21.68 -10.77 22.01
C TRP A 689 20.74 -11.48 21.01
N PRO A 690 20.77 -12.82 20.89
CA PRO A 690 20.05 -13.54 19.82
C PRO A 690 18.53 -13.38 19.85
N THR A 691 17.93 -13.46 21.04
CA THR A 691 16.48 -13.34 21.25
C THR A 691 16.23 -12.53 22.51
N LEU A 692 15.90 -11.24 22.34
CA LEU A 692 15.67 -10.32 23.44
C LEU A 692 14.17 -10.06 23.58
N SER A 693 13.64 -10.34 24.76
CA SER A 693 12.27 -10.00 25.19
C SER A 693 12.34 -8.92 26.27
N THR A 694 11.63 -7.81 26.06
CA THR A 694 11.55 -6.72 27.06
C THR A 694 10.83 -7.17 28.32
N ILE A 695 9.88 -8.10 28.21
CA ILE A 695 9.13 -8.68 29.33
C ILE A 695 10.05 -9.55 30.19
N GLU A 696 10.84 -10.43 29.56
CA GLU A 696 11.77 -11.29 30.30
C GLU A 696 12.91 -10.48 30.92
N LEU A 697 13.39 -9.43 30.23
CA LEU A 697 14.38 -8.52 30.80
C LEU A 697 13.82 -7.82 32.04
N ALA A 698 12.60 -7.30 31.99
CA ALA A 698 11.95 -6.68 33.14
C ALA A 698 11.70 -7.67 34.29
N LYS A 699 11.49 -8.97 33.99
CA LYS A 699 11.41 -10.03 35.00
C LYS A 699 12.76 -10.27 35.67
N SER A 700 13.84 -10.49 34.91
CA SER A 700 15.19 -10.65 35.48
C SER A 700 15.63 -9.42 36.28
N ILE A 701 15.24 -8.20 35.87
CA ILE A 701 15.49 -6.97 36.66
C ILE A 701 14.81 -7.04 38.04
N ARG A 702 13.58 -7.54 38.12
CA ARG A 702 12.85 -7.71 39.39
C ARG A 702 13.46 -8.80 40.28
N GLU A 703 14.03 -9.85 39.69
CA GLU A 703 14.72 -10.93 40.41
C GLU A 703 16.11 -10.49 40.91
N GLY A 704 16.68 -9.44 40.31
CA GLY A 704 17.84 -8.70 40.82
C GLY A 704 19.15 -9.02 40.10
N VAL A 705 20.26 -8.53 40.68
CA VAL A 705 21.59 -8.53 40.05
C VAL A 705 22.07 -9.93 39.67
N ALA A 706 21.80 -10.94 40.50
CA ALA A 706 22.23 -12.31 40.24
C ALA A 706 21.56 -12.93 39.01
N ALA A 707 20.25 -12.70 38.83
CA ALA A 707 19.50 -13.15 37.66
C ALA A 707 20.00 -12.43 36.39
N LEU A 708 20.23 -11.12 36.46
CA LEU A 708 20.77 -10.35 35.34
C LEU A 708 22.17 -10.79 34.90
N GLN A 709 23.02 -11.22 35.83
CA GLN A 709 24.34 -11.77 35.48
C GLN A 709 24.25 -13.17 34.89
N LEU A 710 23.32 -13.99 35.36
CA LEU A 710 23.15 -15.37 34.91
C LEU A 710 22.44 -15.46 33.56
N ASP A 711 21.27 -14.85 33.46
CA ASP A 711 20.36 -15.01 32.32
C ASP A 711 20.79 -14.16 31.12
N TRP A 712 21.46 -13.03 31.37
CA TRP A 712 21.83 -12.02 30.36
C TRP A 712 23.34 -11.78 30.24
N ALA A 713 24.16 -12.52 30.99
CA ALA A 713 25.63 -12.39 31.01
C ALA A 713 26.13 -10.94 31.23
N LEU A 714 25.38 -10.13 31.98
CA LEU A 714 25.68 -8.71 32.14
C LEU A 714 26.85 -8.48 33.10
N THR A 715 27.63 -7.43 32.82
CA THR A 715 28.67 -6.98 33.76
C THR A 715 28.05 -6.52 35.09
N PRO A 716 28.74 -6.66 36.23
CA PRO A 716 28.22 -6.25 37.53
C PRO A 716 27.71 -4.81 37.58
N VAL A 717 28.37 -3.89 36.88
CA VAL A 717 27.97 -2.47 36.86
C VAL A 717 26.65 -2.27 36.13
N VAL A 718 26.45 -2.93 34.99
CA VAL A 718 25.19 -2.82 34.23
C VAL A 718 24.05 -3.52 34.96
N ALA A 719 24.31 -4.70 35.53
CA ALA A 719 23.33 -5.45 36.30
C ALA A 719 22.87 -4.69 37.56
N ASP A 720 23.79 -4.06 38.30
CA ASP A 720 23.47 -3.23 39.47
C ASP A 720 22.65 -1.99 39.08
N ALA A 721 23.04 -1.31 38.00
CA ALA A 721 22.32 -0.14 37.52
C ALA A 721 20.88 -0.49 37.06
N LEU A 722 20.72 -1.58 36.32
CA LEU A 722 19.40 -2.07 35.88
C LEU A 722 18.53 -2.52 37.06
N ALA A 723 19.09 -3.22 38.05
CA ALA A 723 18.37 -3.66 39.25
C ALA A 723 17.81 -2.48 40.08
N LYS A 724 18.36 -1.27 39.90
CA LYS A 724 17.90 -0.03 40.55
C LYS A 724 16.88 0.77 39.74
N LEU A 725 16.40 0.24 38.61
CA LEU A 725 15.37 0.90 37.80
C LEU A 725 14.11 1.18 38.64
N PRO A 726 13.56 2.41 38.60
CA PRO A 726 12.29 2.71 39.25
C PRO A 726 11.17 1.84 38.70
N ARG A 727 10.19 1.50 39.56
CA ARG A 727 9.01 0.70 39.17
C ARG A 727 8.31 1.26 37.93
N SER A 728 8.13 2.57 37.85
CA SER A 728 7.51 3.24 36.69
C SER A 728 8.26 2.99 35.39
N LYS A 729 9.60 3.04 35.41
CA LYS A 729 10.44 2.73 34.24
C LYS A 729 10.40 1.23 33.92
N LEU A 730 10.33 0.36 34.92
CA LEU A 730 10.18 -1.08 34.70
C LEU A 730 8.83 -1.43 34.05
N MET A 731 7.74 -0.77 34.46
CA MET A 731 6.45 -0.90 33.80
C MET A 731 6.47 -0.39 32.36
N ALA A 732 7.20 0.69 32.09
CA ALA A 732 7.38 1.21 30.73
C ALA A 732 8.19 0.23 29.86
N LEU A 733 9.25 -0.38 30.40
CA LEU A 733 10.07 -1.39 29.71
C LEU A 733 9.24 -2.58 29.24
N GLU A 734 8.38 -3.14 30.10
CA GLU A 734 7.50 -4.27 29.74
C GLU A 734 6.55 -3.92 28.57
N SER A 735 6.13 -2.66 28.47
CA SER A 735 5.25 -2.18 27.41
C SER A 735 5.99 -1.71 26.15
N LEU A 736 7.33 -1.66 26.18
CA LEU A 736 8.13 -1.19 25.07
C LEU A 736 7.96 -2.12 23.87
N GLU A 737 7.83 -1.53 22.68
CA GLU A 737 7.69 -2.25 21.42
C GLU A 737 8.98 -2.14 20.62
N LEU A 738 9.43 -3.28 20.09
CA LEU A 738 10.60 -3.39 19.24
C LEU A 738 10.13 -3.76 17.84
N ALA A 739 10.47 -2.95 16.85
CA ALA A 739 10.07 -3.20 15.48
C ALA A 739 10.84 -4.40 14.90
N HIS A 740 10.20 -5.12 13.97
CA HIS A 740 10.87 -6.17 13.21
C HIS A 740 11.80 -5.55 12.18
N ARG A 741 12.95 -6.18 11.92
CA ARG A 741 13.87 -5.74 10.86
C ARG A 741 13.65 -6.57 9.61
N VAL A 742 13.67 -5.91 8.45
CA VAL A 742 13.52 -6.57 7.16
C VAL A 742 14.88 -6.70 6.50
N ARG A 743 15.29 -7.94 6.24
CA ARG A 743 16.47 -8.25 5.47
C ARG A 743 16.08 -8.55 4.02
N ILE A 744 16.73 -7.85 3.09
CA ILE A 744 16.51 -8.00 1.65
C ILE A 744 17.84 -8.42 1.03
N ASP A 745 17.84 -9.57 0.35
CA ASP A 745 18.98 -10.08 -0.38
C ASP A 745 18.66 -10.10 -1.89
N LEU A 746 19.54 -9.52 -2.72
CA LEU A 746 19.41 -9.47 -4.18
C LEU A 746 20.23 -10.56 -4.85
N ASN A 747 19.65 -11.21 -5.86
CA ASN A 747 20.41 -12.07 -6.77
C ASN A 747 21.26 -11.23 -7.73
N VAL A 748 22.58 -11.33 -7.64
CA VAL A 748 23.54 -10.53 -8.43
C VAL A 748 24.07 -11.20 -9.70
N VAL A 749 23.68 -12.44 -9.99
CA VAL A 749 24.11 -13.12 -11.24
C VAL A 749 23.06 -13.00 -12.35
N HIS A 750 23.52 -13.11 -13.60
CA HIS A 750 22.71 -12.99 -14.82
C HIS A 750 22.65 -14.31 -15.59
N GLY A 751 21.57 -14.52 -16.35
CA GLY A 751 21.38 -15.71 -17.19
C GLY A 751 21.06 -16.99 -16.42
N ASP A 752 21.26 -18.14 -17.07
CA ASP A 752 20.95 -19.48 -16.54
C ASP A 752 22.00 -20.00 -15.53
N VAL A 753 22.54 -19.10 -14.70
CA VAL A 753 23.51 -19.42 -13.64
C VAL A 753 22.78 -19.53 -12.30
N PRO A 754 23.16 -20.46 -11.39
CA PRO A 754 22.55 -20.57 -10.07
C PRO A 754 22.57 -19.23 -9.31
N PRO A 755 21.45 -18.83 -8.67
CA PRO A 755 21.32 -17.51 -8.07
C PRO A 755 22.29 -17.30 -6.89
N VAL A 756 22.93 -16.13 -6.86
CA VAL A 756 23.87 -15.71 -5.79
C VAL A 756 23.28 -14.52 -5.08
N PHE A 757 22.78 -14.74 -3.87
CA PHE A 757 22.13 -13.71 -3.06
C PHE A 757 23.15 -12.93 -2.23
N LYS A 758 23.07 -11.60 -2.28
CA LYS A 758 23.84 -10.68 -1.43
C LYS A 758 22.91 -9.73 -0.70
N ALA A 759 23.18 -9.52 0.59
CA ALA A 759 22.41 -8.61 1.44
C ALA A 759 22.53 -7.16 0.96
N LEU A 760 21.44 -6.39 1.12
CA LEU A 760 21.28 -5.02 0.62
C LEU A 760 22.43 -4.08 1.04
N ASP A 761 22.94 -4.22 2.26
CA ASP A 761 24.05 -3.43 2.83
C ASP A 761 25.40 -3.68 2.15
N LYS A 762 25.56 -4.82 1.45
CA LYS A 762 26.78 -5.21 0.72
C LYS A 762 26.70 -4.94 -0.79
N LEU A 763 25.59 -4.37 -1.26
CA LEU A 763 25.35 -4.08 -2.66
C LEU A 763 25.85 -2.68 -3.04
N SER A 764 26.12 -2.47 -4.33
CA SER A 764 26.32 -1.11 -4.85
C SER A 764 25.01 -0.32 -4.76
N THR A 765 25.10 1.01 -4.76
CA THR A 765 23.94 1.92 -4.80
C THR A 765 22.94 1.54 -5.89
N GLY A 766 23.44 1.18 -7.08
CA GLY A 766 22.64 0.72 -8.21
C GLY A 766 21.84 -0.56 -7.95
N GLN A 767 22.48 -1.51 -7.29
CA GLN A 767 21.87 -2.79 -6.93
C GLN A 767 20.86 -2.63 -5.78
N GLN A 768 21.13 -1.74 -4.82
CA GLN A 768 20.18 -1.42 -3.75
C GLN A 768 18.87 -0.86 -4.31
N CYS A 769 18.97 0.11 -5.24
CA CYS A 769 17.79 0.69 -5.88
C CYS A 769 17.02 -0.34 -6.71
N THR A 770 17.73 -1.23 -7.42
CA THR A 770 17.12 -2.36 -8.15
C THR A 770 16.27 -3.25 -7.23
N ALA A 771 16.79 -3.59 -6.05
CA ALA A 771 16.07 -4.44 -5.09
C ALA A 771 14.79 -3.77 -4.58
N ILE A 772 14.82 -2.47 -4.29
CA ILE A 772 13.64 -1.73 -3.88
C ILE A 772 12.63 -1.61 -5.04
N LEU A 773 13.10 -1.33 -6.26
CA LEU A 773 12.24 -1.19 -7.42
C LEU A 773 11.45 -2.48 -7.73
N HIS A 774 12.09 -3.64 -7.63
CA HIS A 774 11.42 -4.94 -7.72
C HIS A 774 10.25 -5.08 -6.75
N LEU A 775 10.38 -4.56 -5.53
CA LEU A 775 9.25 -4.52 -4.60
C LEU A 775 8.18 -3.55 -5.10
N LEU A 776 8.57 -2.32 -5.46
CA LEU A 776 7.62 -1.26 -5.85
C LEU A 776 6.76 -1.61 -7.06
N LEU A 777 7.26 -2.41 -7.99
CA LEU A 777 6.52 -2.89 -9.16
C LEU A 777 5.43 -3.93 -8.83
N LEU A 778 5.40 -4.49 -7.61
CA LEU A 778 4.44 -5.52 -7.20
C LEU A 778 3.17 -4.94 -6.55
N ASP A 779 2.06 -5.66 -6.78
CA ASP A 779 0.71 -5.54 -6.19
C ASP A 779 0.38 -4.20 -5.54
N ASN A 780 -0.20 -3.33 -6.34
CA ASN A 780 -0.90 -2.14 -5.90
C ASN A 780 -1.90 -1.76 -7.00
N ARG A 781 -3.11 -1.34 -6.60
CA ARG A 781 -4.17 -0.93 -7.53
C ARG A 781 -4.02 0.52 -7.98
N ASP A 782 -3.36 1.36 -7.21
CA ASP A 782 -3.18 2.78 -7.50
C ASP A 782 -1.88 3.03 -8.28
N PRO A 783 -1.77 4.15 -9.03
CA PRO A 783 -0.62 4.40 -9.90
C PRO A 783 0.74 4.40 -9.19
N LEU A 784 1.79 4.04 -9.93
CA LEU A 784 3.20 4.26 -9.54
C LEU A 784 3.79 5.38 -10.38
N VAL A 785 4.27 6.43 -9.72
CA VAL A 785 4.87 7.60 -10.36
C VAL A 785 6.33 7.68 -9.96
N MET A 786 7.24 7.76 -10.93
CA MET A 786 8.69 7.81 -10.68
C MET A 786 9.38 8.86 -11.54
N ASP A 787 10.24 9.65 -10.90
CA ASP A 787 11.12 10.60 -11.58
C ASP A 787 12.55 10.03 -11.72
N GLN A 788 12.96 9.82 -12.97
CA GLN A 788 14.28 9.35 -13.38
C GLN A 788 14.78 8.15 -12.56
N PRO A 789 14.03 7.04 -12.53
CA PRO A 789 14.46 5.85 -11.79
C PRO A 789 15.82 5.33 -12.28
N GLU A 790 16.20 5.58 -13.53
CA GLU A 790 17.46 5.16 -14.13
C GLU A 790 18.72 5.82 -13.57
N ASP A 791 18.66 7.02 -12.98
CA ASP A 791 19.86 7.76 -12.51
C ASP A 791 20.65 6.97 -11.46
N ASN A 792 19.95 6.12 -10.72
CA ASN A 792 20.49 5.28 -9.65
C ASN A 792 20.45 3.79 -10.02
N LEU A 793 20.34 3.43 -11.31
CA LEU A 793 20.28 2.05 -11.76
C LEU A 793 21.34 1.79 -12.83
N ASP A 794 21.76 0.53 -12.94
CA ASP A 794 22.65 0.10 -14.02
C ASP A 794 21.81 -0.20 -15.28
N ASN A 795 22.22 0.34 -16.42
CA ASN A 795 21.53 0.19 -17.71
C ASN A 795 21.28 -1.27 -18.10
N ALA A 796 22.20 -2.18 -17.78
CA ALA A 796 22.02 -3.61 -18.05
C ALA A 796 20.88 -4.21 -17.21
N PHE A 797 20.72 -3.74 -15.96
CA PHE A 797 19.64 -4.18 -15.07
C PHE A 797 18.27 -3.64 -15.49
N ILE A 798 18.21 -2.40 -16.01
CA ILE A 798 16.97 -1.79 -16.50
C ILE A 798 16.40 -2.64 -17.65
N ALA A 799 17.22 -2.98 -18.65
CA ALA A 799 16.79 -3.69 -19.85
C ALA A 799 16.27 -5.11 -19.54
N ASP A 800 17.01 -5.90 -18.76
CA ASP A 800 16.69 -7.32 -18.60
C ASP A 800 15.65 -7.62 -17.51
N ARG A 801 15.63 -6.84 -16.42
CA ARG A 801 14.82 -7.16 -15.23
C ARG A 801 13.62 -6.24 -15.07
N ILE A 802 13.84 -4.93 -15.13
CA ILE A 802 12.78 -3.94 -14.90
C ILE A 802 11.78 -3.93 -16.03
N VAL A 803 12.23 -3.86 -17.28
CA VAL A 803 11.34 -3.82 -18.46
C VAL A 803 10.41 -5.04 -18.50
N ARG A 804 10.94 -6.25 -18.22
CA ARG A 804 10.14 -7.47 -18.21
C ARG A 804 9.04 -7.45 -17.14
N GLU A 805 9.35 -6.96 -15.95
CA GLU A 805 8.36 -6.81 -14.87
C GLU A 805 7.33 -5.74 -15.21
N LEU A 806 7.78 -4.60 -15.73
CA LEU A 806 6.95 -3.48 -16.13
C LEU A 806 5.92 -3.91 -17.19
N ARG A 807 6.34 -4.71 -18.20
CA ARG A 807 5.46 -5.24 -19.26
C ARG A 807 4.32 -6.10 -18.72
N LEU A 808 4.57 -6.88 -17.68
CA LEU A 808 3.52 -7.69 -17.04
C LEU A 808 2.64 -6.81 -16.13
N ALA A 809 3.27 -5.95 -15.33
CA ALA A 809 2.60 -5.16 -14.31
C ALA A 809 1.72 -4.04 -14.89
N LYS A 810 2.08 -3.44 -16.04
CA LYS A 810 1.35 -2.31 -16.64
C LYS A 810 -0.08 -2.61 -17.07
N THR A 811 -0.48 -3.88 -17.07
CA THR A 811 -1.87 -4.32 -17.30
C THR A 811 -2.72 -4.34 -16.04
N GLN A 812 -2.10 -4.27 -14.86
CA GLN A 812 -2.74 -4.35 -13.54
C GLN A 812 -2.62 -3.04 -12.75
N ARG A 813 -1.65 -2.19 -13.09
CA ARG A 813 -1.34 -0.93 -12.41
C ARG A 813 -0.86 0.08 -13.45
N GLN A 814 -1.23 1.35 -13.29
CA GLN A 814 -0.67 2.43 -14.09
C GLN A 814 0.73 2.82 -13.62
N PHE A 815 1.64 3.11 -14.55
CA PHE A 815 3.00 3.59 -14.32
C PHE A 815 3.21 4.93 -15.04
N ILE A 816 3.68 5.95 -14.34
CA ILE A 816 3.97 7.28 -14.91
C ILE A 816 5.43 7.61 -14.63
N PHE A 817 6.31 7.42 -15.61
CA PHE A 817 7.75 7.55 -15.44
C PHE A 817 8.31 8.74 -16.24
N ALA A 818 8.97 9.67 -15.56
CA ALA A 818 9.85 10.61 -16.23
C ALA A 818 11.22 9.94 -16.45
N THR A 819 11.69 9.88 -17.69
CA THR A 819 12.91 9.14 -18.01
C THR A 819 13.72 9.76 -19.16
N HIS A 820 15.01 9.48 -19.16
CA HIS A 820 15.93 9.74 -20.26
C HIS A 820 16.60 8.46 -20.78
N ASN A 821 16.12 7.28 -20.37
CA ASN A 821 16.60 5.98 -20.84
C ASN A 821 15.65 5.39 -21.88
N ALA A 822 16.14 5.06 -23.08
CA ALA A 822 15.34 4.50 -24.16
C ALA A 822 14.71 3.14 -23.84
N ASN A 823 15.31 2.35 -22.94
CA ASN A 823 14.84 1.01 -22.61
C ASN A 823 13.44 1.04 -21.97
N ILE A 824 13.11 2.08 -21.20
CA ILE A 824 11.81 2.20 -20.52
C ILE A 824 10.66 2.45 -21.51
N PRO A 825 10.66 3.52 -22.33
CA PRO A 825 9.58 3.78 -23.28
C PRO A 825 9.56 2.82 -24.47
N VAL A 826 10.73 2.38 -24.96
CA VAL A 826 10.81 1.54 -26.18
C VAL A 826 10.62 0.06 -25.85
N PHE A 827 11.43 -0.51 -24.95
CA PHE A 827 11.31 -1.94 -24.63
C PHE A 827 10.19 -2.24 -23.61
N GLY A 828 9.83 -1.28 -22.77
CA GLY A 828 8.62 -1.33 -21.95
C GLY A 828 7.33 -1.14 -22.76
N ASP A 829 7.44 -0.72 -24.03
CA ASP A 829 6.34 -0.45 -24.95
C ASP A 829 5.30 0.51 -24.36
N ALA A 830 5.74 1.72 -24.02
CA ALA A 830 4.89 2.73 -23.40
C ALA A 830 3.68 3.08 -24.29
N GLU A 831 2.49 3.04 -23.69
CA GLU A 831 1.25 3.41 -24.35
C GLU A 831 1.16 4.92 -24.57
N TRP A 832 1.74 5.71 -23.68
CA TRP A 832 1.87 7.15 -23.85
C TRP A 832 3.32 7.59 -23.66
N ILE A 833 3.80 8.41 -24.59
CA ILE A 833 5.09 9.08 -24.57
C ILE A 833 4.81 10.57 -24.78
N GLY A 834 4.99 11.37 -23.73
CA GLY A 834 4.92 12.83 -23.80
C GLY A 834 6.31 13.42 -24.04
N VAL A 835 6.49 14.09 -25.18
CA VAL A 835 7.74 14.74 -25.54
C VAL A 835 7.72 16.20 -25.09
N PHE A 836 8.36 16.49 -23.96
CA PHE A 836 8.43 17.84 -23.41
C PHE A 836 9.52 18.65 -24.09
N SER A 837 9.15 19.86 -24.53
CA SER A 837 10.04 20.87 -25.08
C SER A 837 10.16 22.05 -24.11
N ALA A 838 11.21 22.85 -24.27
CA ALA A 838 11.38 24.09 -23.53
C ALA A 838 11.48 25.26 -24.53
N THR A 839 10.73 26.31 -24.25
CA THR A 839 10.97 27.65 -24.80
C THR A 839 11.71 28.48 -23.73
N GLU A 840 12.29 29.62 -24.11
CA GLU A 840 13.22 30.40 -23.23
C GLU A 840 12.70 30.71 -21.81
N SER A 841 11.39 30.63 -21.57
CA SER A 841 10.77 30.88 -20.26
C SER A 841 9.79 29.81 -19.74
N ARG A 842 9.40 28.81 -20.54
CA ARG A 842 8.33 27.85 -20.19
C ARG A 842 8.58 26.46 -20.79
N GLY A 843 8.13 25.43 -20.09
CA GLY A 843 8.04 24.06 -20.61
C GLY A 843 6.70 23.87 -21.32
N SER A 844 6.69 23.13 -22.42
CA SER A 844 5.50 22.89 -23.24
C SER A 844 5.37 21.42 -23.63
N LEU A 845 4.13 21.01 -23.87
CA LEU A 845 3.75 19.71 -24.41
C LEU A 845 2.71 19.95 -25.50
N ASP A 846 3.15 19.89 -26.75
CA ASP A 846 2.28 20.09 -27.90
C ASP A 846 1.34 18.89 -28.10
N ALA A 847 0.22 19.10 -28.80
CA ALA A 847 -0.79 18.07 -29.01
C ALA A 847 -0.28 16.90 -29.88
N ASP A 848 0.61 17.18 -30.82
CA ASP A 848 1.30 16.22 -31.70
C ASP A 848 2.58 15.62 -31.08
N ALA A 849 2.96 16.11 -29.89
CA ALA A 849 4.08 15.61 -29.09
C ALA A 849 3.65 14.53 -28.07
N GLN A 850 2.47 13.93 -28.27
CA GLN A 850 1.90 12.85 -27.46
C GLN A 850 1.50 11.65 -28.34
N GLY A 851 1.95 10.46 -27.99
CA GLY A 851 1.59 9.22 -28.68
C GLY A 851 2.43 8.04 -28.20
N SER A 852 2.37 6.91 -28.90
CA SER A 852 3.28 5.78 -28.66
C SER A 852 4.34 5.67 -29.78
N ILE A 853 5.25 4.70 -29.66
CA ILE A 853 6.33 4.46 -30.63
C ILE A 853 5.84 4.07 -32.04
N ASP A 854 4.55 3.75 -32.17
CA ASP A 854 3.88 3.49 -33.44
C ASP A 854 3.52 4.76 -34.21
N VAL A 855 3.61 5.95 -33.59
CA VAL A 855 3.46 7.24 -34.25
C VAL A 855 4.83 7.70 -34.77
N PRO A 856 5.00 7.95 -36.10
CA PRO A 856 6.29 8.31 -36.67
C PRO A 856 6.96 9.54 -36.03
N THR A 857 6.20 10.61 -35.77
CA THR A 857 6.73 11.84 -35.15
C THR A 857 7.27 11.57 -33.75
N ILE A 858 6.55 10.79 -32.94
CA ILE A 858 6.97 10.40 -31.59
C ILE A 858 8.20 9.51 -31.65
N ARG A 859 8.22 8.49 -32.53
CA ARG A 859 9.37 7.61 -32.72
C ARG A 859 10.63 8.38 -33.09
N ASP A 860 10.51 9.35 -34.00
CA ASP A 860 11.66 10.12 -34.46
C ASP A 860 12.15 11.06 -33.34
N ASN A 861 11.25 11.68 -32.56
CA ASN A 861 11.60 12.46 -31.37
C ASN A 861 12.26 11.61 -30.28
N VAL A 862 11.76 10.41 -30.00
CA VAL A 862 12.36 9.44 -29.07
C VAL A 862 13.79 9.11 -29.50
N ALA A 863 14.00 8.81 -30.79
CA ALA A 863 15.33 8.53 -31.32
C ALA A 863 16.28 9.73 -31.21
N ILE A 864 15.79 10.96 -31.43
CA ILE A 864 16.59 12.18 -31.29
C ILE A 864 16.99 12.42 -29.83
N ILE A 865 16.03 12.36 -28.91
CA ILE A 865 16.22 12.76 -27.52
C ILE A 865 16.98 11.71 -26.71
N LEU A 866 16.66 10.42 -26.90
CA LEU A 866 17.22 9.33 -26.08
C LEU A 866 18.41 8.64 -26.74
N GLU A 867 18.49 8.63 -28.08
CA GLU A 867 19.53 7.92 -28.84
C GLU A 867 20.46 8.86 -29.64
N GLY A 868 20.29 10.17 -29.51
CA GLY A 868 21.10 11.17 -30.24
C GLY A 868 20.82 11.23 -31.74
N GLY A 869 19.70 10.66 -32.19
CA GLY A 869 19.22 10.68 -33.57
C GLY A 869 19.52 9.39 -34.35
N ARG A 870 18.80 9.22 -35.46
CA ARG A 870 18.90 8.02 -36.32
C ARG A 870 20.31 7.77 -36.84
N GLU A 871 21.02 8.83 -37.21
CA GLU A 871 22.40 8.71 -37.71
C GLU A 871 23.34 8.19 -36.62
N ALA A 872 23.26 8.74 -35.40
CA ALA A 872 24.06 8.31 -34.27
C ALA A 872 23.78 6.84 -33.90
N PHE A 873 22.52 6.40 -33.95
CA PHE A 873 22.15 5.02 -33.75
C PHE A 873 22.73 4.09 -34.83
N MET A 874 22.57 4.44 -36.11
CA MET A 874 23.10 3.63 -37.22
C MET A 874 24.63 3.57 -37.21
N GLN A 875 25.31 4.66 -36.87
CA GLN A 875 26.76 4.67 -36.68
C GLN A 875 27.20 3.77 -35.52
N ARG A 876 26.47 3.78 -34.38
CA ARG A 876 26.73 2.85 -33.27
C ARG A 876 26.54 1.41 -33.70
N LYS A 877 25.42 1.09 -34.37
CA LYS A 877 25.16 -0.24 -34.92
C LYS A 877 26.30 -0.72 -35.82
N ALA A 878 26.71 0.12 -36.77
CA ALA A 878 27.81 -0.20 -37.67
C ALA A 878 29.16 -0.38 -36.95
N LYS A 879 29.48 0.45 -35.95
CA LYS A 879 30.71 0.33 -35.14
C LYS A 879 30.73 -0.88 -34.22
N TYR A 880 29.57 -1.33 -33.75
CA TYR A 880 29.43 -2.57 -32.97
C TYR A 880 29.43 -3.82 -33.86
N GLU A 881 29.43 -3.66 -35.18
CA GLU A 881 29.38 -4.75 -36.15
C GLU A 881 28.12 -5.65 -35.97
N PHE A 882 27.00 -5.04 -35.56
CA PHE A 882 25.69 -5.67 -35.39
C PHE A 882 24.80 -5.64 -36.64
#